data_AF-A0AAE4AA13-F1
#
_entry.id   AF-A0AAE4AA13-F1
#
_cell.length_a   1.000
_cell.length_b   1.000
_cell.length_c   1.000
_cell.angle_alpha   90.00
_cell.angle_beta   90.00
_cell.angle_gamma   90.00
#
_symmetry.space_group_name_H-M   'P 1'
#
loop_
_entity.id
_entity.type
_entity.pdbx_description
1 polymer ?
#
loop_
_entity_poly.entity_id
_entity_poly.type
_entity_poly.pdbx_seq_one_letter_code
_entity_poly.pdbx_strand_id
1 'polypeptide(L)'
;MRTRTGRRHFAAAVVGAGFCALAAGSAAQAADRAYELVTPPGSSGKVLPGSGMATPSGDVVCFDAENALADAPVNGEIAPDGFCSRRTPTGWETQWVTGPAVAEPRGGYGAAVFFVSPDGSRAAFGTDKGISPDWGGDPPGQVAPGTQSAYLWEGGGAPRWLAPTPDPIKDPNVDRNPIAASDDVRYGLFQSGLRLVPQDTNSDVDVYEWTPNGIRLVSRDANGAAAGGEVPRGSSLGQAGVISRDGSRVFFQHVGPLLGSEPLAQNVFMLDGDELRDVSPRRGGDVPGDVIFVGATGDGETVFLQTSERLTPEAKEAGNAVYRYDVASDRLTLAATDPMGANFLGFSADGSTLVTYTDAWDLQVVRDAQTFTLGALDALDIFDYYTVGSPAVDSRGLRIAPDGSSIAFSSLGSFDGEAATGYRQVYRWTPAAGVQRISATPGGAPAAGDANIGNWSVASGVNPRNVGLANTLRKNPQLGRVIADDGSVFFESAEQLVPADVNAYVDVYEWRDGVVRLISPGTQRANALYMDNSDDGSTVFFVTSARLIPELDRNDVADLYAARVGGGFPLPATPPACEGDRCQGPLATPSAPQTPGTSVFEGPGDELDPAPKVARLTVTGFTAKQRRAFARSGRIVLRVRANERGVVTATGRARIGRRTVRVARSVAAVRSGGTARLSLSLSRQARAVLRSRRRLRVTITVAYSESATTVRREVTLRG
;
A
#
# COMPACT_ATOMS: atom_id res chain seq x y z
N MET A 1 17.89 49.93 -55.93
CA MET A 1 17.89 51.39 -56.18
C MET A 1 16.47 51.90 -55.91
N ARG A 2 16.32 52.93 -55.06
CA ARG A 2 15.07 53.61 -54.59
C ARG A 2 14.20 52.79 -53.60
N THR A 3 14.26 53.03 -52.28
CA THR A 3 13.52 54.05 -51.45
C THR A 3 12.00 53.93 -51.60
N ARG A 4 11.16 53.86 -50.54
CA ARG A 4 11.01 54.82 -49.44
C ARG A 4 9.93 54.32 -48.42
N THR A 5 10.17 54.56 -47.12
CA THR A 5 9.22 54.99 -46.04
C THR A 5 7.98 54.13 -45.69
N GLY A 6 7.63 53.87 -44.42
CA GLY A 6 7.64 54.82 -43.31
C GLY A 6 7.75 54.22 -41.89
N ARG A 7 8.30 55.07 -41.02
CA ARG A 7 8.41 54.98 -39.56
C ARG A 7 7.15 55.56 -38.89
N ARG A 8 6.85 55.10 -37.66
CA ARG A 8 6.71 55.89 -36.41
C ARG A 8 6.56 54.86 -35.26
N HIS A 9 7.59 54.58 -34.46
CA HIS A 9 8.19 55.36 -33.35
C HIS A 9 7.25 55.55 -32.17
N PHE A 10 7.59 54.93 -31.03
CA PHE A 10 7.97 55.51 -29.72
C PHE A 10 7.85 54.38 -28.68
N ALA A 11 8.73 54.16 -27.70
CA ALA A 11 10.12 54.51 -27.42
C ALA A 11 10.57 53.55 -26.31
N ALA A 12 11.85 53.18 -26.32
CA ALA A 12 12.50 52.45 -25.24
C ALA A 12 13.15 53.42 -24.25
N ALA A 13 13.08 53.10 -22.95
CA ALA A 13 14.13 53.24 -21.93
C ALA A 13 13.48 53.01 -20.54
N VAL A 14 13.69 51.89 -19.85
CA VAL A 14 14.89 51.43 -19.09
C VAL A 14 14.80 51.82 -17.60
N VAL A 15 14.68 50.76 -16.80
CA VAL A 15 15.26 50.49 -15.46
C VAL A 15 14.74 51.28 -14.26
N GLY A 16 14.02 50.55 -13.41
CA GLY A 16 13.89 50.80 -11.97
C GLY A 16 13.71 49.45 -11.27
N ALA A 17 14.77 48.98 -10.63
CA ALA A 17 14.81 47.75 -9.87
C ALA A 17 13.86 47.80 -8.66
N GLY A 18 13.18 46.68 -8.41
CA GLY A 18 12.34 46.44 -7.24
C GLY A 18 12.28 44.94 -6.96
N PHE A 19 13.43 44.37 -6.59
CA PHE A 19 13.52 43.05 -5.99
C PHE A 19 12.73 43.05 -4.68
N CYS A 20 11.57 42.37 -4.65
CA CYS A 20 11.08 41.70 -3.46
C CYS A 20 11.01 40.22 -3.78
N ALA A 21 12.17 39.58 -3.72
CA ALA A 21 12.24 38.13 -3.57
C ALA A 21 11.70 37.79 -2.18
N LEU A 22 10.44 37.39 -2.10
CA LEU A 22 10.02 36.43 -1.10
C LEU A 22 10.65 35.11 -1.53
N ALA A 23 11.79 34.77 -0.95
CA ALA A 23 12.32 33.42 -1.00
C ALA A 23 11.38 32.53 -0.16
N ALA A 24 10.24 32.16 -0.75
CA ALA A 24 9.50 30.99 -0.31
C ALA A 24 10.42 29.79 -0.58
N GLY A 25 10.80 29.06 0.47
CA GLY A 25 11.50 27.79 0.31
C GLY A 25 10.73 26.95 -0.69
N SER A 26 11.38 26.52 -1.77
CA SER A 26 10.73 25.71 -2.79
C SER A 26 10.22 24.43 -2.15
N ALA A 27 8.89 24.27 -2.10
CA ALA A 27 8.29 22.99 -1.73
C ALA A 27 8.95 21.90 -2.57
N ALA A 28 9.29 20.77 -1.94
CA ALA A 28 9.77 19.61 -2.65
C ALA A 28 8.68 19.23 -3.69
N GLN A 29 9.08 19.12 -4.95
CA GLN A 29 8.17 18.98 -6.08
C GLN A 29 8.57 17.80 -6.96
N ALA A 30 7.57 17.11 -7.51
CA ALA A 30 7.70 16.24 -8.67
C ALA A 30 6.49 16.43 -9.57
N ALA A 31 6.68 16.49 -10.89
CA ALA A 31 5.62 16.58 -11.89
C ALA A 31 4.45 17.48 -11.45
N ASP A 32 4.75 18.77 -11.19
CA ASP A 32 3.75 19.81 -10.88
C ASP A 32 2.97 19.63 -9.57
N ARG A 33 3.35 18.64 -8.77
CA ARG A 33 2.80 18.34 -7.45
C ARG A 33 3.77 18.74 -6.36
N ALA A 34 3.26 19.35 -5.30
CA ALA A 34 4.02 19.59 -4.08
C ALA A 34 3.81 18.42 -3.11
N TYR A 35 4.87 18.06 -2.38
CA TYR A 35 4.75 17.10 -1.30
C TYR A 35 4.20 17.75 -0.03
N GLU A 36 3.32 17.03 0.64
CA GLU A 36 2.77 17.35 1.96
C GLU A 36 3.04 16.15 2.89
N LEU A 37 3.61 16.42 4.07
CA LEU A 37 3.77 15.41 5.11
C LEU A 37 2.41 15.21 5.81
N VAL A 38 1.84 14.01 5.72
CA VAL A 38 0.50 13.67 6.23
C VAL A 38 0.56 13.17 7.67
N THR A 39 1.63 12.45 8.02
CA THR A 39 1.92 12.09 9.41
C THR A 39 2.35 13.33 10.21
N PRO A 40 2.09 13.38 11.53
CA PRO A 40 2.52 14.51 12.34
C PRO A 40 4.05 14.68 12.31
N PRO A 41 4.56 15.92 12.12
CA PRO A 41 6.00 16.19 12.12
C PRO A 41 6.70 15.68 13.38
N GLY A 42 7.84 14.99 13.18
CA GLY A 42 8.66 14.46 14.28
C GLY A 42 8.07 13.26 15.04
N SER A 43 6.96 12.68 14.57
CA SER A 43 6.38 11.48 15.19
C SER A 43 7.34 10.27 15.11
N SER A 44 7.15 9.28 15.97
CA SER A 44 7.84 7.98 15.88
C SER A 44 6.96 6.89 15.25
N GLY A 45 5.74 7.27 14.85
CA GLY A 45 4.75 6.37 14.29
C GLY A 45 5.20 5.88 12.93
N LYS A 46 5.26 4.56 12.78
CA LYS A 46 5.70 3.91 11.55
C LYS A 46 4.46 3.47 10.79
N VAL A 47 4.15 4.17 9.70
CA VAL A 47 3.01 3.84 8.84
C VAL A 47 3.23 2.47 8.21
N LEU A 48 2.20 1.63 8.29
CA LEU A 48 2.20 0.32 7.66
C LEU A 48 1.78 0.46 6.18
N PRO A 49 2.65 0.07 5.23
CA PRO A 49 2.21 -0.10 3.86
C PRO A 49 1.10 -1.14 3.77
N GLY A 50 0.24 -1.04 2.76
CA GLY A 50 -0.93 -1.92 2.64
C GLY A 50 -2.13 -1.49 3.48
N SER A 51 -1.94 -0.57 4.43
CA SER A 51 -3.04 0.04 5.18
C SER A 51 -3.62 1.24 4.42
N GLY A 52 -4.76 1.74 4.90
CA GLY A 52 -5.24 3.06 4.56
C GLY A 52 -6.11 3.22 3.31
N MET A 53 -6.91 4.28 3.34
CA MET A 53 -7.96 4.60 2.37
C MET A 53 -8.12 6.12 2.32
N ALA A 54 -8.02 6.70 1.12
CA ALA A 54 -8.29 8.11 0.93
C ALA A 54 -9.76 8.34 0.57
N THR A 55 -10.33 9.44 1.07
CA THR A 55 -11.62 9.92 0.58
C THR A 55 -11.53 10.30 -0.90
N PRO A 56 -12.65 10.26 -1.65
CA PRO A 56 -12.72 10.72 -3.04
C PRO A 56 -12.06 12.07 -3.31
N SER A 57 -12.20 13.06 -2.41
CA SER A 57 -11.58 14.38 -2.58
C SER A 57 -10.07 14.41 -2.33
N GLY A 58 -9.52 13.36 -1.72
CA GLY A 58 -8.14 13.31 -1.25
C GLY A 58 -7.84 14.25 -0.07
N ASP A 59 -8.85 14.80 0.61
CA ASP A 59 -8.63 15.68 1.78
C ASP A 59 -8.61 14.93 3.11
N VAL A 60 -9.01 13.67 3.13
CA VAL A 60 -8.85 12.77 4.28
C VAL A 60 -8.20 11.48 3.81
N VAL A 61 -7.28 10.96 4.61
CA VAL A 61 -6.72 9.62 4.43
C VAL A 61 -6.62 8.94 5.78
N CYS A 62 -7.17 7.74 5.87
CA CYS A 62 -6.96 6.87 7.03
C CYS A 62 -5.82 5.90 6.75
N PHE A 63 -5.12 5.43 7.78
CA PHE A 63 -3.97 4.54 7.68
C PHE A 63 -3.69 3.89 9.04
N ASP A 64 -2.98 2.79 9.03
CA ASP A 64 -2.57 2.09 10.25
C ASP A 64 -1.08 2.35 10.51
N ALA A 65 -0.70 2.54 11.77
CA ALA A 65 0.68 2.79 12.17
C ALA A 65 1.05 2.03 13.44
N GLU A 66 2.30 1.56 13.50
CA GLU A 66 2.95 1.08 14.73
C GLU A 66 3.55 2.27 15.51
N ASN A 67 3.83 2.09 16.80
CA ASN A 67 4.35 3.11 17.73
C ASN A 67 3.39 4.29 17.98
N ALA A 68 3.82 5.25 18.82
CA ALA A 68 3.03 6.45 19.10
C ALA A 68 2.95 7.37 17.87
N LEU A 69 1.72 7.70 17.52
CA LEU A 69 1.37 8.72 16.53
C LEU A 69 0.27 9.60 17.15
N ALA A 70 0.36 10.92 16.95
CA ALA A 70 -0.56 11.90 17.53
C ALA A 70 -0.69 11.76 19.06
N ASP A 71 -1.92 11.66 19.57
CA ASP A 71 -2.27 11.53 20.99
C ASP A 71 -2.41 10.07 21.47
N ALA A 72 -2.15 9.07 20.61
CA ALA A 72 -2.26 7.67 20.97
C ALA A 72 -1.14 7.26 21.96
N PRO A 73 -1.46 6.84 23.21
CA PRO A 73 -0.47 6.26 24.10
C PRO A 73 0.07 4.96 23.49
N VAL A 74 1.38 4.74 23.56
CA VAL A 74 2.07 3.60 22.94
C VAL A 74 1.48 2.28 23.42
N ASN A 75 0.76 1.55 22.55
CA ASN A 75 0.18 0.23 22.84
C ASN A 75 1.09 -0.92 22.37
N GLY A 76 2.39 -0.85 22.71
CA GLY A 76 3.42 -1.81 22.31
C GLY A 76 3.97 -1.59 20.89
N GLU A 77 5.28 -1.76 20.71
CA GLU A 77 6.02 -1.40 19.46
C GLU A 77 5.60 -2.19 18.21
N ILE A 78 4.75 -3.23 18.32
CA ILE A 78 4.51 -4.21 17.24
C ILE A 78 3.04 -4.41 16.85
N ALA A 79 2.08 -3.77 17.52
CA ALA A 79 0.65 -3.92 17.23
C ALA A 79 0.07 -2.56 16.78
N PRO A 80 -0.42 -2.44 15.53
CA PRO A 80 -0.81 -1.16 14.97
C PRO A 80 -2.09 -0.59 15.61
N ASP A 81 -2.25 0.71 15.44
CA ASP A 81 -3.48 1.45 15.68
C ASP A 81 -3.87 2.19 14.38
N GLY A 82 -5.16 2.50 14.23
CA GLY A 82 -5.70 3.16 13.05
C GLY A 82 -5.93 4.66 13.28
N PHE A 83 -5.54 5.45 12.29
CA PHE A 83 -5.57 6.90 12.31
C PHE A 83 -6.25 7.45 11.06
N CYS A 84 -6.79 8.66 11.14
CA CYS A 84 -7.23 9.42 9.98
C CYS A 84 -6.63 10.83 10.02
N SER A 85 -5.98 11.24 8.94
CA SER A 85 -5.46 12.59 8.76
C SER A 85 -6.39 13.39 7.86
N ARG A 86 -6.75 14.61 8.28
CA ARG A 86 -7.55 15.57 7.51
C ARG A 86 -6.71 16.77 7.11
N ARG A 87 -6.82 17.18 5.85
CA ARG A 87 -6.13 18.35 5.31
C ARG A 87 -6.80 19.63 5.79
N THR A 88 -6.00 20.57 6.26
CA THR A 88 -6.41 21.93 6.65
C THR A 88 -5.68 22.96 5.78
N PRO A 89 -5.99 24.28 5.89
CA PRO A 89 -5.22 25.31 5.19
C PRO A 89 -3.74 25.39 5.57
N THR A 90 -3.33 24.87 6.74
CA THR A 90 -1.97 25.02 7.29
C THR A 90 -1.19 23.72 7.41
N GLY A 91 -1.82 22.57 7.22
CA GLY A 91 -1.19 21.27 7.38
C GLY A 91 -2.18 20.13 7.42
N TRP A 92 -1.71 18.94 7.79
CA TRP A 92 -2.57 17.79 8.08
C TRP A 92 -2.78 17.65 9.59
N GLU A 93 -4.01 17.38 9.99
CA GLU A 93 -4.38 17.07 11.38
C GLU A 93 -4.72 15.58 11.49
N THR A 94 -3.94 14.85 12.28
CA THR A 94 -4.09 13.41 12.49
C THR A 94 -4.87 13.12 13.76
N GLN A 95 -5.87 12.25 13.66
CA GLN A 95 -6.67 11.77 14.77
C GLN A 95 -6.55 10.25 14.91
N TRP A 96 -6.45 9.79 16.16
CA TRP A 96 -6.58 8.37 16.50
C TRP A 96 -8.06 7.95 16.46
N VAL A 97 -8.41 7.04 15.54
CA VAL A 97 -9.82 6.62 15.32
C VAL A 97 -10.13 5.24 15.88
N THR A 98 -9.12 4.44 16.21
CA THR A 98 -9.31 3.10 16.81
C THR A 98 -9.18 3.08 18.32
N GLY A 99 -9.06 4.25 18.95
CA GLY A 99 -8.96 4.41 20.41
C GLY A 99 -10.16 5.12 21.04
N PRO A 100 -10.16 5.30 22.37
CA PRO A 100 -9.09 4.94 23.28
C PRO A 100 -9.00 3.42 23.51
N ALA A 101 -7.77 2.91 23.57
CA ALA A 101 -7.51 1.55 24.00
C ALA A 101 -7.82 1.39 25.50
N VAL A 102 -8.13 0.16 25.92
CA VAL A 102 -8.17 -0.20 27.34
C VAL A 102 -6.79 0.02 28.00
N ALA A 103 -6.76 0.18 29.33
CA ALA A 103 -5.52 0.48 30.07
C ALA A 103 -4.42 -0.59 29.94
N GLU A 104 -4.81 -1.85 29.73
CA GLU A 104 -3.90 -2.99 29.50
C GLU A 104 -4.34 -3.72 28.22
N PRO A 105 -4.02 -3.18 27.02
CA PRO A 105 -4.45 -3.78 25.77
C PRO A 105 -3.79 -5.16 25.61
N ARG A 106 -4.61 -6.18 25.35
CA ARG A 106 -4.15 -7.55 25.06
C ARG A 106 -4.56 -7.89 23.64
N GLY A 107 -3.60 -8.21 22.77
CA GLY A 107 -3.87 -8.50 21.36
C GLY A 107 -2.57 -8.76 20.60
N GLY A 108 -2.63 -9.60 19.58
CA GLY A 108 -1.48 -9.90 18.70
C GLY A 108 -1.50 -9.11 17.39
N TYR A 109 -2.70 -8.66 16.96
CA TYR A 109 -2.94 -8.08 15.64
C TYR A 109 -3.28 -6.59 15.66
N GLY A 110 -3.56 -6.01 16.83
CA GLY A 110 -3.80 -4.58 16.98
C GLY A 110 -5.18 -4.14 16.52
N ALA A 111 -5.26 -2.92 16.00
CA ALA A 111 -6.45 -2.37 15.38
C ALA A 111 -6.15 -2.00 13.92
N ALA A 112 -7.15 -2.13 13.05
CA ALA A 112 -7.03 -1.76 11.64
C ALA A 112 -8.32 -1.12 11.15
N VAL A 113 -8.22 -0.06 10.37
CA VAL A 113 -9.39 0.58 9.72
C VAL A 113 -9.83 -0.26 8.53
N PHE A 114 -11.12 -0.63 8.47
CA PHE A 114 -11.71 -1.46 7.42
C PHE A 114 -12.48 -0.67 6.36
N PHE A 115 -13.23 0.35 6.78
CA PHE A 115 -14.05 1.15 5.89
C PHE A 115 -14.05 2.61 6.34
N VAL A 116 -14.07 3.54 5.39
CA VAL A 116 -14.10 4.99 5.63
C VAL A 116 -15.18 5.61 4.77
N SER A 117 -16.02 6.47 5.34
CA SER A 117 -17.04 7.17 4.57
C SER A 117 -16.41 8.19 3.60
N PRO A 118 -17.04 8.51 2.44
CA PRO A 118 -16.51 9.45 1.46
C PRO A 118 -16.15 10.85 2.00
N ASP A 119 -16.76 11.30 3.09
CA ASP A 119 -16.49 12.57 3.76
C ASP A 119 -15.40 12.47 4.87
N GLY A 120 -14.94 11.24 5.16
CA GLY A 120 -14.01 10.90 6.22
C GLY A 120 -14.55 11.19 7.62
N SER A 121 -15.87 11.24 7.81
CA SER A 121 -16.51 11.48 9.10
C SER A 121 -16.72 10.21 9.93
N ARG A 122 -16.71 9.04 9.26
CA ARG A 122 -16.94 7.73 9.85
C ARG A 122 -15.88 6.73 9.42
N ALA A 123 -15.44 5.89 10.35
CA ALA A 123 -14.55 4.78 10.07
C ALA A 123 -15.01 3.52 10.83
N ALA A 124 -15.27 2.44 10.11
CA ALA A 124 -15.47 1.12 10.73
C ALA A 124 -14.13 0.40 10.79
N PHE A 125 -13.84 -0.20 11.94
CA PHE A 125 -12.55 -0.83 12.20
C PHE A 125 -12.72 -2.10 13.03
N GLY A 126 -11.71 -2.97 12.95
CA GLY A 126 -11.57 -4.14 13.81
C GLY A 126 -10.49 -3.89 14.85
N THR A 127 -10.63 -4.48 16.03
CA THR A 127 -9.54 -4.55 17.03
C THR A 127 -9.59 -5.84 17.82
N ASP A 128 -8.41 -6.41 18.13
CA ASP A 128 -8.25 -7.49 19.11
C ASP A 128 -7.74 -6.99 20.47
N LYS A 129 -7.41 -5.70 20.59
CA LYS A 129 -6.92 -5.05 21.83
C LYS A 129 -8.02 -4.78 22.86
N GLY A 130 -9.28 -4.80 22.43
CA GLY A 130 -10.45 -4.39 23.22
C GLY A 130 -10.61 -2.87 23.34
N ILE A 131 -11.87 -2.42 23.44
CA ILE A 131 -12.24 -1.03 23.74
C ILE A 131 -13.06 -1.03 25.04
N SER A 132 -12.87 -0.02 25.89
CA SER A 132 -13.62 0.12 27.14
C SER A 132 -14.97 0.79 26.87
N PRO A 133 -16.10 0.30 27.45
CA PRO A 133 -16.24 -0.78 28.43
C PRO A 133 -16.52 -2.18 27.84
N ASP A 134 -16.45 -2.34 26.52
CA ASP A 134 -16.88 -3.56 25.81
C ASP A 134 -16.03 -4.80 26.16
N TRP A 135 -14.79 -4.60 26.61
CA TRP A 135 -13.90 -5.69 27.04
C TRP A 135 -14.20 -6.17 28.47
N GLY A 136 -14.75 -7.39 28.59
CA GLY A 136 -15.14 -8.03 29.86
C GLY A 136 -14.01 -8.63 30.71
N GLY A 137 -12.75 -8.59 30.25
CA GLY A 137 -11.56 -8.98 31.00
C GLY A 137 -11.45 -10.46 31.36
N ASP A 138 -10.80 -11.27 30.52
CA ASP A 138 -10.48 -12.65 30.89
C ASP A 138 -9.31 -12.77 31.89
N PRO A 139 -9.32 -13.78 32.80
CA PRO A 139 -8.36 -13.91 33.89
C PRO A 139 -6.90 -14.07 33.41
N PRO A 140 -5.90 -13.68 34.22
CA PRO A 140 -4.49 -13.74 33.84
C PRO A 140 -3.98 -15.19 33.72
N GLY A 141 -3.44 -15.59 32.56
CA GLY A 141 -2.59 -16.79 32.47
C GLY A 141 -2.64 -17.64 31.19
N GLN A 142 -3.51 -17.36 30.22
CA GLN A 142 -3.49 -18.05 28.91
C GLN A 142 -3.52 -17.03 27.78
N VAL A 143 -2.47 -16.96 26.96
CA VAL A 143 -2.53 -16.23 25.69
C VAL A 143 -3.23 -17.12 24.68
N ALA A 144 -4.56 -17.03 24.65
CA ALA A 144 -5.29 -17.14 23.40
C ALA A 144 -5.53 -15.68 22.95
N PRO A 145 -4.97 -15.23 21.81
CA PRO A 145 -5.37 -13.94 21.27
C PRO A 145 -6.81 -14.05 20.75
N GLY A 146 -7.51 -12.91 20.66
CA GLY A 146 -8.35 -12.72 19.49
C GLY A 146 -9.80 -13.16 19.57
N THR A 147 -10.61 -12.39 20.31
CA THR A 147 -11.89 -11.98 19.72
C THR A 147 -11.67 -10.67 19.00
N GLN A 148 -11.70 -10.74 17.67
CA GLN A 148 -11.69 -9.54 16.85
C GLN A 148 -13.12 -9.02 16.76
N SER A 149 -13.37 -7.74 17.04
CA SER A 149 -14.72 -7.19 16.98
C SER A 149 -14.78 -5.87 16.21
N ALA A 150 -15.94 -5.60 15.62
CA ALA A 150 -16.24 -4.41 14.84
C ALA A 150 -16.63 -3.22 15.71
N TYR A 151 -16.09 -2.05 15.38
CA TYR A 151 -16.40 -0.77 16.00
C TYR A 151 -16.57 0.32 14.94
N LEU A 152 -17.30 1.38 15.30
CA LEU A 152 -17.50 2.57 14.48
C LEU A 152 -17.00 3.79 15.21
N TRP A 153 -16.07 4.50 14.59
CA TRP A 153 -15.71 5.86 14.99
C TRP A 153 -16.52 6.87 14.17
N GLU A 154 -17.05 7.92 14.82
CA GLU A 154 -17.82 9.00 14.20
C GLU A 154 -17.52 10.35 14.88
N GLY A 155 -17.14 11.35 14.09
CA GLY A 155 -17.12 12.76 14.52
C GLY A 155 -16.22 13.10 15.73
N GLY A 156 -15.17 12.32 15.96
CA GLY A 156 -14.20 12.55 17.04
C GLY A 156 -14.64 12.12 18.44
N GLY A 157 -15.79 11.45 18.56
CA GLY A 157 -16.21 10.79 19.79
C GLY A 157 -15.48 9.47 20.04
N ALA A 158 -15.78 8.84 21.19
CA ALA A 158 -15.35 7.47 21.46
C ALA A 158 -16.04 6.49 20.48
N PRO A 159 -15.33 5.46 19.98
CA PRO A 159 -15.91 4.45 19.11
C PRO A 159 -17.08 3.71 19.75
N ARG A 160 -18.09 3.39 18.94
CA ARG A 160 -19.25 2.57 19.31
C ARG A 160 -19.01 1.11 18.91
N TRP A 161 -19.33 0.17 19.80
CA TRP A 161 -19.33 -1.25 19.49
C TRP A 161 -20.44 -1.63 18.49
N LEU A 162 -20.07 -2.24 17.36
CA LEU A 162 -21.00 -2.61 16.29
C LEU A 162 -21.50 -4.05 16.39
N ALA A 163 -20.72 -4.94 17.00
CA ALA A 163 -21.01 -6.37 17.09
C ALA A 163 -21.02 -6.89 18.55
N PRO A 164 -21.98 -6.40 19.38
CA PRO A 164 -22.07 -6.74 20.79
C PRO A 164 -22.44 -8.20 21.02
N THR A 165 -21.86 -8.82 22.06
CA THR A 165 -22.25 -10.16 22.54
C THR A 165 -23.26 -10.09 23.68
N PRO A 166 -24.12 -11.11 23.85
CA PRO A 166 -24.98 -11.23 25.03
C PRO A 166 -24.15 -11.29 26.33
N ASP A 167 -24.67 -10.69 27.40
CA ASP A 167 -24.11 -10.79 28.75
C ASP A 167 -24.75 -11.99 29.50
N PRO A 168 -23.98 -12.91 30.11
CA PRO A 168 -22.52 -13.01 30.13
C PRO A 168 -21.93 -13.57 28.85
N ILE A 169 -20.70 -13.17 28.52
CA ILE A 169 -19.92 -13.68 27.37
C ILE A 169 -19.69 -15.18 27.57
N LYS A 170 -20.45 -16.02 26.86
CA LYS A 170 -20.34 -17.49 26.98
C LYS A 170 -19.24 -18.10 26.12
N ASP A 171 -18.87 -17.43 25.02
CA ASP A 171 -17.78 -17.87 24.12
C ASP A 171 -17.01 -16.65 23.56
N PRO A 172 -15.82 -16.34 24.11
CA PRO A 172 -15.00 -15.22 23.70
C PRO A 172 -14.10 -15.50 22.48
N ASN A 173 -14.31 -16.59 21.72
CA ASN A 173 -13.43 -16.98 20.60
C ASN A 173 -14.05 -16.84 19.20
N VAL A 174 -15.12 -16.06 19.04
CA VAL A 174 -15.79 -15.86 17.74
C VAL A 174 -15.46 -14.48 17.16
N ASP A 175 -14.68 -14.45 16.08
CA ASP A 175 -14.35 -13.23 15.33
C ASP A 175 -15.60 -12.60 14.69
N ARG A 176 -15.75 -11.29 14.87
CA ARG A 176 -16.87 -10.45 14.42
C ARG A 176 -16.37 -9.15 13.80
N ASN A 177 -15.30 -9.22 13.02
CA ASN A 177 -14.77 -8.06 12.30
C ASN A 177 -15.77 -7.51 11.27
N PRO A 178 -15.63 -6.23 10.88
CA PRO A 178 -16.32 -5.69 9.73
C PRO A 178 -15.96 -6.49 8.46
N ILE A 179 -16.95 -6.96 7.71
CA ILE A 179 -16.75 -7.72 6.45
C ILE A 179 -17.10 -6.87 5.22
N ALA A 180 -18.16 -6.06 5.32
CA ALA A 180 -18.64 -5.14 4.29
C ALA A 180 -19.39 -3.97 4.95
N ALA A 181 -19.51 -2.82 4.29
CA ALA A 181 -20.24 -1.66 4.80
C ALA A 181 -20.92 -0.87 3.67
N SER A 182 -22.01 -0.16 4.00
CA SER A 182 -22.58 0.86 3.12
C SER A 182 -21.56 1.97 2.85
N ASP A 183 -21.75 2.77 1.81
CA ASP A 183 -20.82 3.87 1.46
C ASP A 183 -20.65 4.84 2.63
N ASP A 184 -21.75 5.10 3.33
CA ASP A 184 -21.76 5.99 4.48
C ASP A 184 -21.36 5.29 5.80
N VAL A 185 -21.09 3.98 5.77
CA VAL A 185 -20.63 3.19 6.91
C VAL A 185 -21.65 3.13 8.08
N ARG A 186 -22.91 3.52 7.87
CA ARG A 186 -23.97 3.35 8.89
C ARG A 186 -24.48 1.93 8.99
N TYR A 187 -24.40 1.23 7.87
CA TYR A 187 -24.79 -0.15 7.74
C TYR A 187 -23.57 -0.98 7.40
N GLY A 188 -23.59 -2.24 7.79
CA GLY A 188 -22.58 -3.18 7.34
C GLY A 188 -22.65 -4.50 8.07
N LEU A 189 -21.82 -5.42 7.62
CA LEU A 189 -22.00 -6.83 7.86
C LEU A 189 -20.86 -7.42 8.67
N PHE A 190 -21.22 -8.32 9.55
CA PHE A 190 -20.33 -9.26 10.20
C PHE A 190 -21.03 -10.62 10.29
N GLN A 191 -20.31 -11.64 10.73
CA GLN A 191 -20.87 -12.97 10.88
C GLN A 191 -20.55 -13.53 12.26
N SER A 192 -21.41 -14.41 12.75
CA SER A 192 -21.19 -15.08 14.03
C SER A 192 -21.99 -16.37 14.10
N GLY A 193 -21.45 -17.39 14.78
CA GLY A 193 -22.24 -18.53 15.27
C GLY A 193 -22.84 -18.30 16.65
N LEU A 194 -22.72 -17.08 17.19
CA LEU A 194 -23.35 -16.69 18.44
C LEU A 194 -24.76 -16.20 18.17
N ARG A 195 -25.66 -16.47 19.12
CA ARG A 195 -27.06 -16.01 19.12
C ARG A 195 -27.15 -14.57 19.59
N LEU A 196 -26.95 -13.62 18.67
CA LEU A 196 -26.86 -12.20 19.02
C LEU A 196 -28.22 -11.49 19.07
N VAL A 197 -29.25 -12.08 18.49
CA VAL A 197 -30.63 -11.58 18.52
C VAL A 197 -31.62 -12.70 18.89
N PRO A 198 -32.81 -12.39 19.44
CA PRO A 198 -33.79 -13.41 19.85
C PRO A 198 -34.25 -14.35 18.73
N GLN A 199 -34.20 -13.90 17.47
CA GLN A 199 -34.56 -14.67 16.29
C GLN A 199 -33.55 -15.77 15.95
N ASP A 200 -32.31 -15.65 16.45
CA ASP A 200 -31.30 -16.69 16.30
C ASP A 200 -31.41 -17.70 17.45
N THR A 201 -31.85 -18.90 17.09
CA THR A 201 -32.05 -20.03 18.00
C THR A 201 -31.23 -21.25 17.61
N ASN A 202 -30.48 -21.19 16.50
CA ASN A 202 -29.71 -22.30 15.97
C ASN A 202 -28.24 -22.21 16.46
N SER A 203 -27.32 -22.92 15.84
CA SER A 203 -25.88 -22.80 16.13
C SER A 203 -25.05 -22.65 14.86
N ASP A 204 -25.72 -22.32 13.77
CA ASP A 204 -25.12 -22.13 12.47
C ASP A 204 -24.42 -20.77 12.44
N VAL A 205 -23.50 -20.58 11.49
CA VAL A 205 -22.99 -19.24 11.25
C VAL A 205 -24.09 -18.43 10.58
N ASP A 206 -24.38 -17.26 11.12
CA ASP A 206 -25.35 -16.33 10.58
C ASP A 206 -24.69 -15.00 10.17
N VAL A 207 -25.34 -14.34 9.21
CA VAL A 207 -25.01 -12.99 8.76
C VAL A 207 -25.81 -11.98 9.58
N TYR A 208 -25.09 -11.04 10.17
CA TYR A 208 -25.65 -9.95 10.95
C TYR A 208 -25.30 -8.62 10.31
N GLU A 209 -26.24 -7.69 10.39
CA GLU A 209 -26.04 -6.31 9.99
C GLU A 209 -26.01 -5.40 11.22
N TRP A 210 -24.99 -4.54 11.34
CA TRP A 210 -25.07 -3.39 12.22
C TRP A 210 -25.85 -2.27 11.54
N THR A 211 -26.71 -1.62 12.31
CA THR A 211 -27.50 -0.47 11.88
C THR A 211 -27.30 0.66 12.89
N PRO A 212 -27.82 1.88 12.60
CA PRO A 212 -27.89 2.94 13.60
C PRO A 212 -28.69 2.55 14.86
N ASN A 213 -29.63 1.60 14.74
CA ASN A 213 -30.55 1.21 15.83
C ASN A 213 -30.13 -0.07 16.57
N GLY A 214 -28.95 -0.63 16.26
CA GLY A 214 -28.48 -1.91 16.81
C GLY A 214 -28.22 -2.93 15.72
N ILE A 215 -28.18 -4.20 16.10
CA ILE A 215 -27.93 -5.31 15.16
C ILE A 215 -29.23 -5.97 14.72
N ARG A 216 -29.27 -6.46 13.48
CA ARG A 216 -30.35 -7.32 12.97
C ARG A 216 -29.79 -8.52 12.21
N LEU A 217 -30.57 -9.59 12.19
CA LEU A 217 -30.27 -10.82 11.47
C LEU A 217 -30.63 -10.68 9.99
N VAL A 218 -29.68 -11.05 9.11
CA VAL A 218 -29.83 -11.02 7.65
C VAL A 218 -30.16 -12.41 7.10
N SER A 219 -29.42 -13.45 7.51
CA SER A 219 -29.62 -14.85 7.09
C SER A 219 -30.83 -15.48 7.79
N ARG A 220 -32.02 -15.06 7.38
CA ARG A 220 -33.28 -15.46 8.00
C ARG A 220 -34.23 -16.12 7.01
N ASP A 221 -35.15 -16.92 7.53
CA ASP A 221 -36.26 -17.48 6.76
C ASP A 221 -37.41 -16.47 6.56
N ALA A 222 -38.47 -16.88 5.86
CA ALA A 222 -39.65 -16.05 5.62
C ALA A 222 -40.41 -15.65 6.90
N ASN A 223 -40.18 -16.34 8.02
CA ASN A 223 -40.75 -16.03 9.33
C ASN A 223 -39.82 -15.13 10.17
N GLY A 224 -38.63 -14.82 9.66
CA GLY A 224 -37.61 -14.04 10.33
C GLY A 224 -36.72 -14.85 11.30
N ALA A 225 -36.83 -16.17 11.34
CA ALA A 225 -35.98 -17.04 12.16
C ALA A 225 -34.63 -17.27 11.47
N ALA A 226 -33.55 -17.45 12.24
CA ALA A 226 -32.23 -17.73 11.67
C ALA A 226 -32.20 -19.02 10.86
N ALA A 227 -31.70 -18.90 9.63
CA ALA A 227 -31.60 -19.97 8.66
C ALA A 227 -30.14 -20.46 8.48
N GLY A 228 -29.16 -19.75 9.04
CA GLY A 228 -27.75 -19.95 8.73
C GLY A 228 -27.40 -19.36 7.36
N GLY A 229 -26.17 -18.90 7.21
CA GLY A 229 -25.68 -18.38 5.96
C GLY A 229 -24.38 -17.62 6.11
N GLU A 230 -23.75 -17.39 4.97
CA GLU A 230 -22.49 -16.68 4.92
C GLU A 230 -22.49 -15.42 4.06
N VAL A 231 -21.73 -14.41 4.50
CA VAL A 231 -21.41 -13.27 3.63
C VAL A 231 -20.58 -13.84 2.47
N PRO A 232 -20.88 -13.52 1.21
CA PRO A 232 -20.05 -13.95 0.10
C PRO A 232 -18.70 -13.27 0.21
N ARG A 233 -17.65 -14.04 0.49
CA ARG A 233 -16.31 -13.51 0.75
C ARG A 233 -15.37 -13.72 -0.42
N GLY A 234 -14.41 -12.83 -0.51
CA GLY A 234 -13.11 -13.13 -1.11
C GLY A 234 -12.17 -13.75 -0.07
N SER A 235 -10.90 -13.37 -0.12
CA SER A 235 -9.82 -13.81 0.77
C SER A 235 -9.97 -13.36 2.23
N SER A 236 -10.64 -12.23 2.50
CA SER A 236 -10.84 -11.72 3.88
C SER A 236 -12.04 -10.79 4.07
N LEU A 237 -12.42 -10.02 3.04
CA LEU A 237 -13.59 -9.13 3.00
C LEU A 237 -14.70 -9.68 2.11
N GLY A 238 -15.90 -9.09 2.23
CA GLY A 238 -17.00 -9.37 1.32
C GLY A 238 -16.63 -9.04 -0.13
N GLN A 239 -17.19 -9.79 -1.07
CA GLN A 239 -17.14 -9.44 -2.49
C GLN A 239 -17.74 -8.04 -2.73
N ALA A 240 -17.40 -7.39 -3.85
CA ALA A 240 -17.92 -6.06 -4.17
C ALA A 240 -19.46 -6.07 -4.23
N GLY A 241 -20.10 -5.09 -3.57
CA GLY A 241 -21.56 -4.92 -3.60
C GLY A 241 -22.37 -5.91 -2.78
N VAL A 242 -21.74 -6.71 -1.91
CA VAL A 242 -22.46 -7.57 -0.94
C VAL A 242 -23.45 -6.77 -0.08
N ILE A 243 -23.16 -5.50 0.18
CA ILE A 243 -24.12 -4.52 0.70
C ILE A 243 -24.16 -3.36 -0.28
N SER A 244 -25.37 -2.89 -0.60
CA SER A 244 -25.59 -1.70 -1.42
C SER A 244 -25.09 -0.43 -0.72
N ARG A 245 -24.77 0.60 -1.51
CA ARG A 245 -24.23 1.88 -1.04
C ARG A 245 -25.10 2.56 0.00
N ASP A 246 -26.42 2.40 -0.11
CA ASP A 246 -27.41 2.95 0.82
C ASP A 246 -27.77 2.00 1.98
N GLY A 247 -27.24 0.78 1.98
CA GLY A 247 -27.52 -0.25 2.98
C GLY A 247 -28.90 -0.91 2.85
N SER A 248 -29.67 -0.63 1.80
CA SER A 248 -31.03 -1.19 1.63
C SER A 248 -31.04 -2.66 1.22
N ARG A 249 -30.03 -3.08 0.46
CA ARG A 249 -29.85 -4.45 -0.05
C ARG A 249 -28.61 -5.11 0.52
N VAL A 250 -28.75 -6.35 0.97
CA VAL A 250 -27.69 -7.20 1.49
C VAL A 250 -27.76 -8.59 0.84
N PHE A 251 -26.61 -9.13 0.42
CA PHE A 251 -26.51 -10.46 -0.19
C PHE A 251 -25.82 -11.45 0.74
N PHE A 252 -26.31 -12.69 0.74
CA PHE A 252 -25.70 -13.80 1.48
C PHE A 252 -25.84 -15.13 0.73
N GLN A 253 -24.99 -16.08 1.08
CA GLN A 253 -25.00 -17.44 0.56
C GLN A 253 -25.56 -18.39 1.61
N HIS A 254 -26.30 -19.40 1.17
CA HIS A 254 -26.86 -20.43 2.04
C HIS A 254 -26.84 -21.78 1.32
N VAL A 255 -26.44 -22.83 2.06
CA VAL A 255 -26.51 -24.22 1.62
C VAL A 255 -27.68 -24.88 2.34
N GLY A 256 -28.69 -25.27 1.58
CA GLY A 256 -29.90 -25.85 2.15
C GLY A 256 -31.19 -25.25 1.59
N PRO A 257 -32.34 -25.73 2.07
CA PRO A 257 -33.63 -25.25 1.64
C PRO A 257 -33.98 -23.92 2.32
N LEU A 258 -34.07 -22.86 1.52
CA LEU A 258 -34.52 -21.53 1.92
C LEU A 258 -35.38 -20.95 0.78
N LEU A 259 -36.58 -20.46 1.09
CA LEU A 259 -37.58 -20.05 0.09
C LEU A 259 -37.90 -21.12 -0.98
N GLY A 260 -37.74 -22.41 -0.64
CA GLY A 260 -37.97 -23.52 -1.57
C GLY A 260 -36.78 -23.84 -2.48
N SER A 261 -35.58 -23.30 -2.19
CA SER A 261 -34.35 -23.70 -2.85
C SER A 261 -33.98 -25.16 -2.60
N GLU A 262 -33.19 -25.74 -3.51
CA GLU A 262 -32.77 -27.13 -3.43
C GLU A 262 -31.88 -27.40 -2.20
N PRO A 263 -32.12 -28.49 -1.44
CA PRO A 263 -31.58 -28.68 -0.10
C PRO A 263 -30.08 -29.02 -0.01
N LEU A 264 -29.38 -29.21 -1.13
CA LEU A 264 -27.98 -29.69 -1.14
C LEU A 264 -27.03 -28.85 -1.99
N ALA A 265 -27.47 -27.72 -2.54
CA ALA A 265 -26.63 -26.83 -3.35
C ALA A 265 -26.61 -25.42 -2.76
N GLN A 266 -25.47 -24.74 -2.88
CA GLN A 266 -25.37 -23.35 -2.47
C GLN A 266 -26.20 -22.44 -3.38
N ASN A 267 -27.00 -21.57 -2.78
CA ASN A 267 -27.75 -20.51 -3.45
C ASN A 267 -27.38 -19.14 -2.87
N VAL A 268 -27.70 -18.09 -3.62
CA VAL A 268 -27.46 -16.70 -3.24
C VAL A 268 -28.80 -16.02 -3.01
N PHE A 269 -28.94 -15.40 -1.85
CA PHE A 269 -30.12 -14.69 -1.42
C PHE A 269 -29.83 -13.21 -1.24
N MET A 270 -30.86 -12.40 -1.39
CA MET A 270 -30.85 -10.97 -1.14
C MET A 270 -31.92 -10.63 -0.12
N LEU A 271 -31.57 -9.79 0.85
CA LEU A 271 -32.50 -9.06 1.68
C LEU A 271 -32.62 -7.64 1.13
N ASP A 272 -33.78 -7.28 0.56
CA ASP A 272 -34.11 -5.93 0.08
C ASP A 272 -35.09 -5.27 1.07
N GLY A 273 -34.55 -4.40 1.92
CA GLY A 273 -35.24 -3.89 3.11
C GLY A 273 -35.54 -5.02 4.10
N ASP A 274 -36.76 -5.56 4.04
CA ASP A 274 -37.19 -6.73 4.82
C ASP A 274 -37.64 -7.91 3.96
N GLU A 275 -37.67 -7.75 2.64
CA GLU A 275 -38.07 -8.80 1.70
C GLU A 275 -36.89 -9.70 1.37
N LEU A 276 -37.04 -11.00 1.62
CA LEU A 276 -36.07 -12.01 1.24
C LEU A 276 -36.36 -12.54 -0.16
N ARG A 277 -35.33 -12.59 -1.02
CA ARG A 277 -35.41 -13.09 -2.40
C ARG A 277 -34.27 -14.06 -2.71
N ASP A 278 -34.56 -15.09 -3.50
CA ASP A 278 -33.52 -15.90 -4.17
C ASP A 278 -33.07 -15.17 -5.45
N VAL A 279 -31.80 -14.77 -5.52
CA VAL A 279 -31.22 -14.09 -6.68
C VAL A 279 -30.46 -15.04 -7.60
N SER A 280 -30.49 -16.34 -7.31
CA SER A 280 -29.90 -17.43 -8.07
C SER A 280 -30.91 -18.48 -8.57
N PRO A 281 -32.10 -18.09 -9.07
CA PRO A 281 -33.15 -19.05 -9.40
C PRO A 281 -32.71 -20.01 -10.51
N ARG A 282 -32.94 -21.31 -10.31
CA ARG A 282 -32.53 -22.38 -11.22
C ARG A 282 -33.60 -22.62 -12.28
N ARG A 283 -33.39 -22.07 -13.48
CA ARG A 283 -34.33 -22.14 -14.63
C ARG A 283 -33.80 -22.94 -15.82
N GLY A 284 -32.60 -23.51 -15.73
CA GLY A 284 -31.96 -24.25 -16.83
C GLY A 284 -32.10 -25.77 -16.78
N GLY A 285 -32.52 -26.37 -15.65
CA GLY A 285 -32.83 -27.82 -15.57
C GLY A 285 -31.62 -28.77 -15.58
N ASP A 286 -30.41 -28.25 -15.39
CA ASP A 286 -29.21 -29.06 -15.14
C ASP A 286 -29.25 -29.66 -13.73
N VAL A 287 -28.31 -30.56 -13.42
CA VAL A 287 -28.13 -31.04 -12.04
C VAL A 287 -27.69 -29.86 -11.16
N PRO A 288 -28.36 -29.59 -10.03
CA PRO A 288 -27.98 -28.50 -9.13
C PRO A 288 -26.53 -28.61 -8.66
N GLY A 289 -25.74 -27.56 -8.88
CA GLY A 289 -24.43 -27.31 -8.33
C GLY A 289 -24.37 -25.99 -7.56
N ASP A 290 -23.22 -25.68 -6.97
CA ASP A 290 -23.05 -24.46 -6.19
C ASP A 290 -23.08 -23.21 -7.07
N VAL A 291 -23.83 -22.20 -6.61
CA VAL A 291 -23.84 -20.87 -7.21
C VAL A 291 -23.02 -19.93 -6.33
N ILE A 292 -22.02 -19.30 -6.95
CA ILE A 292 -21.09 -18.39 -6.28
C ILE A 292 -21.52 -16.95 -6.60
N PHE A 293 -21.74 -16.13 -5.59
CA PHE A 293 -21.87 -14.68 -5.75
C PHE A 293 -20.49 -14.10 -6.03
N VAL A 294 -20.35 -13.38 -7.14
CA VAL A 294 -19.06 -12.77 -7.53
C VAL A 294 -19.08 -11.24 -7.49
N GLY A 295 -20.26 -10.62 -7.35
CA GLY A 295 -20.39 -9.20 -7.05
C GLY A 295 -21.79 -8.65 -7.33
N ALA A 296 -22.04 -7.42 -6.91
CA ALA A 296 -23.21 -6.64 -7.34
C ALA A 296 -22.85 -5.16 -7.54
N THR A 297 -23.61 -4.45 -8.39
CA THR A 297 -23.44 -3.00 -8.56
C THR A 297 -23.66 -2.26 -7.23
N GLY A 298 -23.15 -1.03 -7.13
CA GLY A 298 -23.22 -0.27 -5.87
C GLY A 298 -24.65 -0.04 -5.37
N ASP A 299 -25.62 0.11 -6.26
CA ASP A 299 -27.04 0.18 -5.91
C ASP A 299 -27.66 -1.18 -5.55
N GLY A 300 -26.96 -2.29 -5.80
CA GLY A 300 -27.46 -3.66 -5.67
C GLY A 300 -28.50 -4.05 -6.72
N GLU A 301 -28.69 -3.28 -7.80
CA GLU A 301 -29.70 -3.58 -8.84
C GLU A 301 -29.27 -4.68 -9.81
N THR A 302 -27.95 -4.86 -9.98
CA THR A 302 -27.38 -5.88 -10.84
C THR A 302 -26.48 -6.79 -10.02
N VAL A 303 -26.76 -8.10 -10.06
CA VAL A 303 -25.98 -9.13 -9.35
C VAL A 303 -25.28 -10.03 -10.35
N PHE A 304 -24.02 -10.35 -10.09
CA PHE A 304 -23.21 -11.28 -10.87
C PHE A 304 -23.00 -12.58 -10.11
N LEU A 305 -23.24 -13.70 -10.79
CA LEU A 305 -23.12 -15.05 -10.24
C LEU A 305 -22.20 -15.88 -11.13
N GLN A 306 -21.48 -16.83 -10.55
CA GLN A 306 -20.68 -17.80 -11.29
C GLN A 306 -21.06 -19.23 -10.89
N THR A 307 -21.21 -20.09 -11.90
CA THR A 307 -21.42 -21.53 -11.69
C THR A 307 -21.12 -22.32 -12.96
N SER A 308 -20.86 -23.62 -12.82
CA SER A 308 -20.79 -24.57 -13.94
C SER A 308 -22.15 -25.10 -14.37
N GLU A 309 -23.20 -24.83 -13.60
CA GLU A 309 -24.58 -25.18 -13.92
C GLU A 309 -25.23 -24.20 -14.90
N ARG A 310 -26.13 -24.69 -15.74
CA ARG A 310 -27.02 -23.80 -16.50
C ARG A 310 -28.15 -23.26 -15.63
N LEU A 311 -28.09 -21.97 -15.28
CA LEU A 311 -29.15 -21.32 -14.47
C LEU A 311 -30.33 -20.75 -15.28
N THR A 312 -30.19 -20.54 -16.58
CA THR A 312 -31.25 -19.97 -17.44
C THR A 312 -31.71 -20.95 -18.52
N PRO A 313 -32.87 -20.73 -19.18
CA PRO A 313 -33.28 -21.56 -20.31
C PRO A 313 -32.32 -21.47 -21.52
N GLU A 314 -31.58 -20.36 -21.64
CA GLU A 314 -30.57 -20.23 -22.69
C GLU A 314 -29.42 -21.21 -22.45
N ALA A 315 -28.94 -21.87 -23.52
CA ALA A 315 -27.78 -22.74 -23.42
C ALA A 315 -26.51 -21.94 -23.11
N LYS A 316 -25.62 -22.55 -22.32
CA LYS A 316 -24.25 -22.08 -22.10
C LYS A 316 -23.25 -23.11 -22.63
N GLU A 317 -21.99 -22.71 -22.72
CA GLU A 317 -20.88 -23.62 -22.99
C GLU A 317 -20.60 -24.54 -21.79
N ALA A 318 -19.77 -25.57 -21.99
CA ALA A 318 -19.56 -26.64 -21.02
C ALA A 318 -18.92 -26.18 -19.69
N GLY A 319 -18.06 -25.17 -19.72
CA GLY A 319 -17.32 -24.68 -18.54
C GLY A 319 -18.13 -23.78 -17.60
N ASN A 320 -17.44 -23.14 -16.65
CA ASN A 320 -18.03 -22.10 -15.82
C ASN A 320 -18.65 -20.98 -16.67
N ALA A 321 -19.74 -20.40 -16.20
CA ALA A 321 -20.36 -19.23 -16.79
C ALA A 321 -20.62 -18.17 -15.74
N VAL A 322 -20.64 -16.91 -16.19
CA VAL A 322 -21.08 -15.77 -15.39
C VAL A 322 -22.50 -15.39 -15.80
N TYR A 323 -23.36 -15.22 -14.83
CA TYR A 323 -24.75 -14.79 -14.99
C TYR A 323 -24.94 -13.38 -14.43
N ARG A 324 -25.86 -12.62 -15.04
CA ARG A 324 -26.34 -11.32 -14.58
C ARG A 324 -27.80 -11.45 -14.16
N TYR A 325 -28.08 -11.17 -12.89
CA TYR A 325 -29.44 -11.04 -12.36
C TYR A 325 -29.80 -9.56 -12.21
N ASP A 326 -30.95 -9.20 -12.79
CA ASP A 326 -31.51 -7.85 -12.75
C ASP A 326 -32.65 -7.81 -11.72
N VAL A 327 -32.45 -7.07 -10.63
CA VAL A 327 -33.36 -7.08 -9.47
C VAL A 327 -34.72 -6.49 -9.81
N ALA A 328 -34.77 -5.42 -10.59
CA ALA A 328 -36.01 -4.73 -10.93
C ALA A 328 -36.92 -5.59 -11.81
N SER A 329 -36.35 -6.35 -12.74
CA SER A 329 -37.09 -7.19 -13.68
C SER A 329 -37.19 -8.67 -13.30
N ASP A 330 -36.60 -9.09 -12.17
CA ASP A 330 -36.45 -10.50 -11.76
C ASP A 330 -35.89 -11.40 -12.88
N ARG A 331 -34.93 -10.84 -13.62
CA ARG A 331 -34.40 -11.47 -14.83
C ARG A 331 -32.97 -11.91 -14.65
N LEU A 332 -32.77 -13.22 -14.67
CA LEU A 332 -31.45 -13.85 -14.80
C LEU A 332 -31.09 -14.03 -16.28
N THR A 333 -29.88 -13.67 -16.67
CA THR A 333 -29.35 -13.77 -18.04
C THR A 333 -27.92 -14.28 -18.04
N LEU A 334 -27.53 -14.99 -19.10
CA LEU A 334 -26.14 -15.39 -19.32
C LEU A 334 -25.31 -14.17 -19.72
N ALA A 335 -24.28 -13.84 -18.92
CA ALA A 335 -23.43 -12.67 -19.14
C ALA A 335 -22.11 -13.02 -19.83
N ALA A 336 -21.49 -14.15 -19.45
CA ALA A 336 -20.27 -14.64 -20.08
C ALA A 336 -20.24 -16.18 -20.06
N THR A 337 -19.77 -16.78 -21.14
CA THR A 337 -19.57 -18.22 -21.26
C THR A 337 -18.43 -18.50 -22.23
N ASP A 338 -17.69 -19.58 -21.99
CA ASP A 338 -16.57 -20.01 -22.86
C ASP A 338 -16.45 -21.56 -22.79
N PRO A 339 -16.06 -22.25 -23.88
CA PRO A 339 -15.81 -23.69 -23.84
C PRO A 339 -14.78 -24.12 -22.79
N MET A 340 -13.80 -23.27 -22.48
CA MET A 340 -12.79 -23.45 -21.43
C MET A 340 -13.18 -22.76 -20.11
N GLY A 341 -14.45 -22.41 -19.93
CA GLY A 341 -14.97 -21.74 -18.76
C GLY A 341 -14.67 -20.23 -18.72
N ALA A 342 -15.63 -19.45 -18.24
CA ALA A 342 -15.48 -18.02 -17.96
C ALA A 342 -15.38 -17.83 -16.44
N ASN A 343 -14.15 -17.66 -15.93
CA ASN A 343 -13.87 -17.44 -14.52
C ASN A 343 -13.76 -15.94 -14.24
N PHE A 344 -14.56 -15.44 -13.31
CA PHE A 344 -14.71 -14.01 -13.03
C PHE A 344 -13.50 -13.40 -12.31
N LEU A 345 -13.13 -12.18 -12.73
CA LEU A 345 -12.10 -11.36 -12.10
C LEU A 345 -12.58 -9.97 -11.65
N GLY A 346 -13.67 -9.46 -12.17
CA GLY A 346 -14.19 -8.16 -11.74
C GLY A 346 -15.17 -7.56 -12.73
N PHE A 347 -15.70 -6.40 -12.36
CA PHE A 347 -16.67 -5.64 -13.15
C PHE A 347 -16.56 -4.14 -12.86
N SER A 348 -17.01 -3.32 -13.79
CA SER A 348 -17.15 -1.88 -13.61
C SER A 348 -18.29 -1.55 -12.64
N ALA A 349 -18.22 -0.40 -11.95
CA ALA A 349 -19.22 -0.04 -10.95
C ALA A 349 -20.64 0.13 -11.53
N ASP A 350 -20.74 0.51 -12.81
CA ASP A 350 -21.99 0.57 -13.58
C ASP A 350 -22.47 -0.80 -14.11
N GLY A 351 -21.70 -1.88 -13.90
CA GLY A 351 -22.01 -3.23 -14.36
C GLY A 351 -21.91 -3.46 -15.87
N SER A 352 -21.42 -2.48 -16.65
CA SER A 352 -21.37 -2.56 -18.12
C SER A 352 -20.21 -3.41 -18.67
N THR A 353 -19.16 -3.60 -17.88
CA THR A 353 -17.93 -4.28 -18.29
C THR A 353 -17.57 -5.36 -17.27
N LEU A 354 -17.31 -6.58 -17.73
CA LEU A 354 -16.80 -7.70 -16.93
C LEU A 354 -15.38 -8.06 -17.38
N VAL A 355 -14.57 -8.55 -16.44
CA VAL A 355 -13.27 -9.14 -16.72
C VAL A 355 -13.31 -10.60 -16.29
N THR A 356 -12.92 -11.49 -17.18
CA THR A 356 -12.88 -12.94 -16.94
C THR A 356 -11.55 -13.52 -17.41
N TYR A 357 -11.24 -14.74 -16.99
CA TYR A 357 -10.20 -15.55 -17.62
C TYR A 357 -10.70 -16.96 -17.89
N THR A 358 -10.09 -17.64 -18.86
CA THR A 358 -10.43 -19.03 -19.20
C THR A 358 -9.48 -20.03 -18.56
N ASP A 359 -9.85 -21.31 -18.52
CA ASP A 359 -8.93 -22.38 -18.09
C ASP A 359 -7.76 -22.58 -19.08
N ALA A 360 -7.85 -21.99 -20.28
CA ALA A 360 -6.72 -21.84 -21.21
C ALA A 360 -5.85 -20.60 -20.91
N TRP A 361 -6.16 -19.87 -19.84
CA TRP A 361 -5.46 -18.69 -19.33
C TRP A 361 -5.57 -17.46 -20.23
N ASP A 362 -6.59 -17.38 -21.05
CA ASP A 362 -6.88 -16.16 -21.81
C ASP A 362 -7.56 -15.14 -20.90
N LEU A 363 -7.01 -13.93 -20.80
CA LEU A 363 -7.68 -12.81 -20.14
C LEU A 363 -8.68 -12.19 -21.11
N GLN A 364 -9.91 -12.03 -20.66
CA GLN A 364 -11.03 -11.56 -21.48
C GLN A 364 -11.75 -10.38 -20.83
N VAL A 365 -12.29 -9.50 -21.67
CA VAL A 365 -13.23 -8.45 -21.28
C VAL A 365 -14.56 -8.71 -21.96
N VAL A 366 -15.65 -8.68 -21.21
CA VAL A 366 -17.01 -8.77 -21.76
C VAL A 366 -17.68 -7.41 -21.63
N ARG A 367 -18.07 -6.82 -22.77
CA ARG A 367 -18.77 -5.52 -22.84
C ARG A 367 -19.72 -5.53 -24.02
N ASP A 368 -20.91 -4.95 -23.86
CA ASP A 368 -21.92 -4.85 -24.94
C ASP A 368 -22.27 -6.21 -25.57
N ALA A 369 -22.33 -7.27 -24.74
CA ALA A 369 -22.53 -8.67 -25.15
C ALA A 369 -21.45 -9.21 -26.12
N GLN A 370 -20.28 -8.58 -26.17
CA GLN A 370 -19.10 -9.03 -26.92
C GLN A 370 -17.98 -9.39 -25.96
N THR A 371 -17.26 -10.47 -26.28
CA THR A 371 -16.06 -10.90 -25.55
C THR A 371 -14.82 -10.52 -26.34
N PHE A 372 -13.88 -9.84 -25.70
CA PHE A 372 -12.60 -9.41 -26.24
C PHE A 372 -11.48 -10.14 -25.50
N THR A 373 -10.73 -11.00 -26.18
CA THR A 373 -9.51 -11.60 -25.62
C THR A 373 -8.38 -10.57 -25.64
N LEU A 374 -7.83 -10.25 -24.47
CA LEU A 374 -6.77 -9.25 -24.32
C LEU A 374 -5.37 -9.83 -24.51
N GLY A 375 -5.19 -11.09 -24.14
CA GLY A 375 -3.89 -11.77 -24.16
C GLY A 375 -3.90 -13.02 -23.28
N ALA A 376 -2.75 -13.67 -23.19
CA ALA A 376 -2.57 -14.89 -22.41
C ALA A 376 -1.84 -14.59 -21.10
N LEU A 377 -2.41 -15.06 -19.99
CA LEU A 377 -1.85 -14.98 -18.66
C LEU A 377 -0.69 -15.97 -18.49
N ASP A 378 0.25 -15.62 -17.61
CA ASP A 378 1.21 -16.57 -17.07
C ASP A 378 0.59 -17.38 -15.93
N ALA A 379 1.09 -18.59 -15.65
CA ALA A 379 0.64 -19.38 -14.51
C ALA A 379 0.71 -18.60 -13.19
N LEU A 380 1.77 -17.80 -13.02
CA LEU A 380 1.96 -16.96 -11.83
C LEU A 380 0.94 -15.83 -11.75
N ASP A 381 0.28 -15.44 -12.84
CA ASP A 381 -0.80 -14.46 -12.76
C ASP A 381 -2.03 -15.00 -12.00
N ILE A 382 -2.18 -16.32 -11.90
CA ILE A 382 -3.24 -16.97 -11.13
C ILE A 382 -2.78 -17.34 -9.72
N PHE A 383 -1.53 -17.79 -9.56
CA PHE A 383 -1.06 -18.35 -8.29
C PHE A 383 -0.28 -17.36 -7.40
N ASP A 384 0.18 -16.23 -7.95
CA ASP A 384 0.84 -15.17 -7.18
C ASP A 384 -0.20 -14.15 -6.64
N TYR A 385 0.16 -13.49 -5.55
CA TYR A 385 -0.58 -12.32 -5.08
C TYR A 385 -0.19 -11.11 -5.95
N TYR A 386 -1.05 -10.09 -6.03
CA TYR A 386 -0.74 -8.81 -6.69
C TYR A 386 -0.68 -8.83 -8.23
N THR A 387 -1.10 -9.93 -8.85
CA THR A 387 -1.29 -10.06 -10.30
C THR A 387 -2.78 -10.02 -10.68
N VAL A 388 -3.06 -9.82 -11.96
CA VAL A 388 -4.42 -9.66 -12.51
C VAL A 388 -5.37 -10.82 -12.20
N GLY A 389 -4.86 -12.06 -12.13
CA GLY A 389 -5.67 -13.26 -11.95
C GLY A 389 -5.69 -13.79 -10.51
N SER A 390 -5.10 -13.06 -9.56
CA SER A 390 -4.98 -13.53 -8.17
C SER A 390 -6.35 -13.89 -7.58
N PRO A 391 -6.51 -15.06 -6.90
CA PRO A 391 -7.79 -15.47 -6.31
C PRO A 391 -8.19 -14.60 -5.11
N ALA A 392 -7.21 -13.95 -4.47
CA ALA A 392 -7.43 -13.03 -3.38
C ALA A 392 -7.84 -11.65 -3.93
N VAL A 393 -9.15 -11.40 -4.00
CA VAL A 393 -9.76 -10.20 -4.59
C VAL A 393 -9.18 -8.91 -4.03
N ASP A 394 -8.90 -8.87 -2.73
CA ASP A 394 -8.30 -7.73 -2.00
C ASP A 394 -6.81 -7.51 -2.28
N SER A 395 -6.17 -8.40 -3.04
CA SER A 395 -4.76 -8.29 -3.45
C SER A 395 -4.59 -8.30 -4.97
N ARG A 396 -5.67 -8.26 -5.75
CA ARG A 396 -5.61 -8.43 -7.20
C ARG A 396 -4.99 -7.21 -7.88
N GLY A 397 -4.09 -7.45 -8.82
CA GLY A 397 -3.50 -6.43 -9.69
C GLY A 397 -4.43 -6.05 -10.85
N LEU A 398 -5.70 -5.73 -10.58
CA LEU A 398 -6.74 -5.39 -11.58
C LEU A 398 -7.63 -4.25 -11.09
N ARG A 399 -7.76 -3.18 -11.86
CA ARG A 399 -8.60 -2.01 -11.56
C ARG A 399 -9.43 -1.67 -12.79
N ILE A 400 -10.69 -1.35 -12.56
CA ILE A 400 -11.66 -1.04 -13.61
C ILE A 400 -12.24 0.33 -13.27
N ALA A 401 -12.21 1.25 -14.23
CA ALA A 401 -12.85 2.56 -14.07
C ALA A 401 -14.34 2.39 -13.75
N PRO A 402 -14.97 3.28 -12.97
CA PRO A 402 -16.37 3.13 -12.57
C PRO A 402 -17.36 2.93 -13.74
N ASP A 403 -17.09 3.59 -14.88
CA ASP A 403 -17.86 3.51 -16.14
C ASP A 403 -17.37 2.39 -17.10
N GLY A 404 -16.41 1.59 -16.64
CA GLY A 404 -15.74 0.54 -17.39
C GLY A 404 -14.90 1.03 -18.57
N SER A 405 -14.75 2.34 -18.78
CA SER A 405 -14.08 2.91 -19.97
C SER A 405 -12.60 2.56 -20.05
N SER A 406 -12.00 2.21 -18.92
CA SER A 406 -10.61 1.79 -18.82
C SER A 406 -10.41 0.68 -17.79
N ILE A 407 -9.46 -0.21 -18.08
CA ILE A 407 -9.00 -1.26 -17.17
C ILE A 407 -7.50 -1.14 -17.05
N ALA A 408 -6.95 -1.15 -15.83
CA ALA A 408 -5.52 -1.22 -15.57
C ALA A 408 -5.20 -2.53 -14.86
N PHE A 409 -4.16 -3.25 -15.29
CA PHE A 409 -3.80 -4.52 -14.66
C PHE A 409 -2.30 -4.79 -14.72
N SER A 410 -1.79 -5.56 -13.74
CA SER A 410 -0.41 -6.04 -13.69
C SER A 410 -0.35 -7.53 -14.02
N SER A 411 0.55 -7.92 -14.92
CA SER A 411 0.67 -9.30 -15.37
C SER A 411 2.08 -9.66 -15.87
N LEU A 412 2.45 -10.94 -15.73
CA LEU A 412 3.63 -11.59 -16.30
C LEU A 412 3.39 -12.12 -17.73
N GLY A 413 2.14 -12.19 -18.15
CA GLY A 413 1.71 -12.80 -19.40
C GLY A 413 2.08 -12.02 -20.67
N SER A 414 1.54 -12.49 -21.78
CA SER A 414 1.79 -11.96 -23.13
C SER A 414 0.58 -11.16 -23.60
N PHE A 415 0.78 -9.87 -23.85
CA PHE A 415 -0.25 -8.91 -24.21
C PHE A 415 0.24 -7.99 -25.33
N ASP A 416 -0.69 -7.33 -26.02
CA ASP A 416 -0.37 -6.36 -27.09
C ASP A 416 0.46 -6.98 -28.24
N GLY A 417 0.22 -8.27 -28.53
CA GLY A 417 0.97 -9.03 -29.54
C GLY A 417 2.43 -9.31 -29.19
N GLU A 418 2.88 -8.93 -28.00
CA GLU A 418 4.25 -9.08 -27.54
C GLU A 418 4.38 -10.23 -26.55
N ALA A 419 5.53 -10.92 -26.61
CA ALA A 419 5.83 -12.01 -25.69
C ALA A 419 6.08 -11.49 -24.26
N ALA A 420 5.77 -12.34 -23.28
CA ALA A 420 6.14 -12.15 -21.88
C ALA A 420 7.62 -11.76 -21.74
N THR A 421 7.88 -10.75 -20.90
CA THR A 421 9.24 -10.20 -20.69
C THR A 421 10.03 -10.95 -19.63
N GLY A 422 9.36 -11.79 -18.84
CA GLY A 422 9.90 -12.41 -17.62
C GLY A 422 9.82 -11.51 -16.38
N TYR A 423 9.23 -10.32 -16.50
CA TYR A 423 8.94 -9.39 -15.40
C TYR A 423 7.48 -8.99 -15.42
N ARG A 424 6.90 -8.67 -14.27
CA ARG A 424 5.56 -8.08 -14.22
C ARG A 424 5.56 -6.74 -14.95
N GLN A 425 4.55 -6.53 -15.78
CA GLN A 425 4.33 -5.28 -16.50
C GLN A 425 2.93 -4.76 -16.17
N VAL A 426 2.74 -3.45 -16.31
CA VAL A 426 1.43 -2.81 -16.15
C VAL A 426 0.86 -2.50 -17.52
N TYR A 427 -0.38 -2.91 -17.71
CA TYR A 427 -1.15 -2.73 -18.93
C TYR A 427 -2.39 -1.90 -18.65
N ARG A 428 -2.86 -1.21 -19.69
CA ARG A 428 -4.12 -0.50 -19.74
C ARG A 428 -4.92 -0.98 -20.94
N TRP A 429 -6.20 -1.22 -20.76
CA TRP A 429 -7.14 -1.50 -21.85
C TRP A 429 -8.20 -0.39 -21.92
N THR A 430 -8.63 -0.09 -23.15
CA THR A 430 -9.84 0.70 -23.44
C THR A 430 -10.56 0.13 -24.66
N PRO A 431 -11.88 0.34 -24.82
CA PRO A 431 -12.61 -0.09 -26.01
C PRO A 431 -12.02 0.47 -27.32
N ALA A 432 -11.52 1.71 -27.30
CA ALA A 432 -11.01 2.40 -28.48
C ALA A 432 -9.59 1.99 -28.88
N ALA A 433 -8.72 1.70 -27.91
CA ALA A 433 -7.30 1.51 -28.15
C ALA A 433 -6.82 0.06 -27.96
N GLY A 434 -7.67 -0.84 -27.45
CA GLY A 434 -7.25 -2.18 -27.06
C GLY A 434 -6.31 -2.16 -25.85
N VAL A 435 -5.55 -3.25 -25.67
CA VAL A 435 -4.57 -3.39 -24.59
C VAL A 435 -3.27 -2.68 -24.97
N GLN A 436 -2.67 -1.97 -24.01
CA GLN A 436 -1.43 -1.23 -24.16
C GLN A 436 -0.56 -1.42 -22.94
N ARG A 437 0.73 -1.63 -23.13
CA ARG A 437 1.69 -1.62 -22.01
C ARG A 437 2.00 -0.18 -21.61
N ILE A 438 1.75 0.16 -20.36
CA ILE A 438 2.01 1.52 -19.83
C ILE A 438 3.29 1.61 -19.00
N SER A 439 3.82 0.47 -18.52
CA SER A 439 5.13 0.37 -17.87
C SER A 439 6.27 0.30 -18.89
N ALA A 440 6.36 1.28 -19.78
CA ALA A 440 7.39 1.37 -20.80
C ALA A 440 8.39 2.49 -20.51
N THR A 441 9.65 2.27 -20.89
CA THR A 441 10.68 3.32 -20.92
C THR A 441 10.34 4.38 -21.97
N PRO A 442 11.00 5.56 -22.00
CA PRO A 442 10.68 6.62 -22.96
C PRO A 442 10.95 6.22 -24.42
N GLY A 443 11.74 5.17 -24.63
CA GLY A 443 11.97 4.57 -25.95
C GLY A 443 10.93 3.52 -26.36
N GLY A 444 9.89 3.30 -25.56
CA GLY A 444 8.85 2.30 -25.80
C GLY A 444 9.25 0.87 -25.43
N ALA A 445 10.48 0.64 -24.97
CA ALA A 445 10.91 -0.68 -24.53
C ALA A 445 10.25 -1.04 -23.19
N PRO A 446 9.88 -2.32 -22.96
CA PRO A 446 9.33 -2.77 -21.69
C PRO A 446 10.26 -2.50 -20.51
N ALA A 447 9.71 -2.38 -19.31
CA ALA A 447 10.51 -2.29 -18.09
C ALA A 447 11.37 -3.56 -17.92
N ALA A 448 12.64 -3.39 -17.58
CA ALA A 448 13.58 -4.49 -17.32
C ALA A 448 13.51 -5.03 -15.88
N GLY A 449 12.48 -4.62 -15.14
CA GLY A 449 12.15 -5.06 -13.79
C GLY A 449 10.63 -5.02 -13.59
N ASP A 450 10.17 -5.50 -12.43
CA ASP A 450 8.74 -5.58 -12.14
C ASP A 450 8.10 -4.18 -12.06
N ALA A 451 6.93 -4.06 -12.68
CA ALA A 451 6.01 -2.94 -12.52
C ALA A 451 4.65 -3.47 -12.05
N ASN A 452 4.09 -2.81 -11.03
CA ASN A 452 2.93 -3.32 -10.30
C ASN A 452 1.91 -2.20 -10.03
N ILE A 453 0.66 -2.58 -9.74
CA ILE A 453 -0.40 -1.66 -9.34
C ILE A 453 -1.04 -2.10 -8.02
N GLY A 454 -1.53 -1.11 -7.29
CA GLY A 454 -2.25 -1.28 -6.04
C GLY A 454 -1.37 -1.04 -4.81
N ASN A 455 -2.01 -0.96 -3.64
CA ASN A 455 -1.30 -0.70 -2.39
C ASN A 455 -0.44 -1.92 -2.03
N TRP A 456 0.87 -1.72 -1.90
CA TRP A 456 1.83 -2.77 -1.56
C TRP A 456 1.83 -3.95 -2.56
N SER A 457 1.99 -3.66 -3.85
CA SER A 457 1.89 -4.66 -4.90
C SER A 457 3.22 -5.36 -5.27
N VAL A 458 4.33 -4.91 -4.66
CA VAL A 458 5.68 -5.41 -4.94
C VAL A 458 6.01 -6.63 -4.06
N ALA A 459 5.65 -7.83 -4.53
CA ALA A 459 5.75 -9.07 -3.75
C ALA A 459 7.19 -9.55 -3.47
N SER A 460 8.22 -9.00 -4.12
CA SER A 460 9.54 -9.62 -4.18
C SER A 460 10.67 -8.66 -3.84
N GLY A 461 10.98 -8.50 -2.55
CA GLY A 461 12.26 -7.91 -2.13
C GLY A 461 12.25 -7.08 -0.86
N VAL A 462 11.08 -6.71 -0.33
CA VAL A 462 11.01 -6.02 0.97
C VAL A 462 11.10 -7.08 2.07
N ASN A 463 12.18 -7.04 2.86
CA ASN A 463 12.48 -8.06 3.86
C ASN A 463 11.39 -8.07 4.95
N PRO A 464 10.75 -9.22 5.25
CA PRO A 464 9.70 -9.37 6.28
C PRO A 464 10.12 -8.96 7.70
N ARG A 465 11.40 -8.64 7.92
CA ARG A 465 11.88 -8.09 9.20
C ARG A 465 11.57 -6.60 9.41
N ASN A 466 11.10 -5.87 8.39
CA ASN A 466 10.85 -4.42 8.49
C ASN A 466 9.37 -4.01 8.36
N VAL A 467 8.49 -4.86 7.84
CA VAL A 467 7.03 -4.64 7.81
C VAL A 467 6.38 -5.89 8.37
N GLY A 468 5.88 -5.82 9.60
CA GLY A 468 5.24 -6.94 10.28
C GLY A 468 3.83 -7.16 9.74
N LEU A 469 3.68 -7.63 8.50
CA LEU A 469 2.36 -8.07 7.98
C LEU A 469 1.74 -9.20 8.82
N ALA A 470 2.53 -9.85 9.70
CA ALA A 470 2.06 -10.85 10.64
C ALA A 470 1.20 -10.29 11.79
N ASN A 471 1.20 -8.97 12.02
CA ASN A 471 0.56 -8.34 13.18
C ASN A 471 -0.53 -7.32 12.78
N THR A 472 -1.22 -7.52 11.65
CA THR A 472 -2.36 -6.67 11.27
C THR A 472 -3.63 -7.51 11.17
N LEU A 473 -4.77 -6.95 11.58
CA LEU A 473 -6.08 -7.57 11.41
C LEU A 473 -6.52 -7.72 9.95
N ARG A 474 -5.93 -6.93 9.06
CA ARG A 474 -6.08 -7.09 7.62
C ARG A 474 -5.03 -8.08 7.11
N LYS A 475 -5.49 -9.23 6.62
CA LYS A 475 -4.62 -10.29 6.07
C LYS A 475 -3.93 -9.87 4.77
N ASN A 476 -4.54 -8.96 4.00
CA ASN A 476 -4.06 -8.48 2.72
C ASN A 476 -4.09 -6.94 2.67
N PRO A 477 -3.23 -6.30 1.85
CA PRO A 477 -3.24 -4.86 1.71
C PRO A 477 -4.53 -4.38 1.02
N GLN A 478 -4.79 -3.08 1.09
CA GLN A 478 -5.85 -2.49 0.28
C GLN A 478 -5.55 -2.57 -1.21
N LEU A 479 -6.59 -2.45 -2.02
CA LEU A 479 -6.42 -2.38 -3.46
C LEU A 479 -5.85 -1.01 -3.86
N GLY A 480 -6.33 0.09 -3.27
CA GLY A 480 -6.04 1.44 -3.76
C GLY A 480 -6.66 1.69 -5.14
N ARG A 481 -7.04 2.94 -5.44
CA ARG A 481 -7.86 3.26 -6.61
C ARG A 481 -7.14 3.09 -7.95
N VAL A 482 -5.88 3.53 -8.04
CA VAL A 482 -4.94 3.39 -9.18
C VAL A 482 -5.34 4.16 -10.44
N ILE A 483 -6.63 4.20 -10.78
CA ILE A 483 -7.18 4.92 -11.93
C ILE A 483 -7.85 6.20 -11.43
N ALA A 484 -7.54 7.34 -12.06
CA ALA A 484 -8.25 8.60 -11.86
C ALA A 484 -9.33 8.82 -12.94
N ASP A 485 -10.27 9.72 -12.66
CA ASP A 485 -11.38 10.08 -13.55
C ASP A 485 -10.90 10.64 -14.91
N ASP A 486 -9.73 11.27 -14.95
CA ASP A 486 -9.12 11.77 -16.17
C ASP A 486 -8.38 10.69 -16.99
N GLY A 487 -8.39 9.44 -16.51
CA GLY A 487 -7.76 8.30 -17.14
C GLY A 487 -6.28 8.11 -16.79
N SER A 488 -5.71 8.93 -15.90
CA SER A 488 -4.39 8.68 -15.33
C SER A 488 -4.35 7.33 -14.60
N VAL A 489 -3.21 6.64 -14.70
CA VAL A 489 -2.95 5.37 -14.01
C VAL A 489 -1.69 5.47 -13.17
N PHE A 490 -1.80 5.16 -11.88
CA PHE A 490 -0.68 5.18 -10.93
C PHE A 490 -0.11 3.78 -10.71
N PHE A 491 1.21 3.65 -10.73
CA PHE A 491 1.86 2.34 -10.62
C PHE A 491 3.25 2.44 -10.00
N GLU A 492 3.79 1.31 -9.60
CA GLU A 492 5.07 1.21 -8.89
C GLU A 492 6.10 0.46 -9.72
N SER A 493 7.35 0.92 -9.75
CA SER A 493 8.47 0.14 -10.30
C SER A 493 9.80 0.57 -9.68
N ALA A 494 10.76 -0.35 -9.61
CA ALA A 494 12.16 -0.03 -9.28
C ALA A 494 13.02 0.22 -10.53
N GLU A 495 12.46 0.04 -11.73
CA GLU A 495 13.13 0.36 -12.98
C GLU A 495 13.03 1.85 -13.28
N GLN A 496 14.10 2.43 -13.82
CA GLN A 496 14.17 3.84 -14.18
C GLN A 496 13.40 4.11 -15.48
N LEU A 497 12.08 4.31 -15.37
CA LEU A 497 11.20 4.48 -16.53
C LEU A 497 11.24 5.88 -17.14
N VAL A 498 11.86 6.85 -16.45
CA VAL A 498 12.07 8.21 -16.95
C VAL A 498 13.47 8.71 -16.59
N PRO A 499 14.06 9.66 -17.35
CA PRO A 499 15.42 10.15 -17.07
C PRO A 499 15.61 10.82 -15.71
N ALA A 500 14.52 11.27 -15.08
CA ALA A 500 14.53 11.87 -13.75
C ALA A 500 14.64 10.81 -12.63
N ASP A 501 14.29 9.55 -12.89
CA ASP A 501 14.59 8.47 -11.96
C ASP A 501 16.07 8.08 -12.13
N VAL A 502 16.82 8.27 -11.07
CA VAL A 502 18.27 8.01 -11.02
C VAL A 502 18.65 7.08 -9.88
N ASN A 503 17.66 6.46 -9.24
CA ASN A 503 17.87 5.58 -8.09
C ASN A 503 17.56 4.11 -8.46
N ALA A 504 17.53 3.20 -7.49
CA ALA A 504 17.32 1.76 -7.72
C ALA A 504 16.33 1.16 -6.71
N TYR A 505 15.45 2.01 -6.19
CA TYR A 505 14.41 1.74 -5.22
C TYR A 505 13.07 1.83 -5.92
N VAL A 506 12.02 1.30 -5.30
CA VAL A 506 10.68 1.41 -5.85
C VAL A 506 10.26 2.88 -5.83
N ASP A 507 9.77 3.36 -6.97
CA ASP A 507 9.20 4.69 -7.17
C ASP A 507 7.74 4.57 -7.61
N VAL A 508 6.97 5.62 -7.33
CA VAL A 508 5.57 5.78 -7.77
C VAL A 508 5.56 6.62 -9.04
N TYR A 509 4.89 6.09 -10.05
CA TYR A 509 4.76 6.66 -11.39
C TYR A 509 3.30 6.97 -11.71
N GLU A 510 3.09 7.94 -12.58
CA GLU A 510 1.82 8.24 -13.24
C GLU A 510 1.99 8.03 -14.74
N TRP A 511 1.10 7.25 -15.35
CA TRP A 511 0.90 7.26 -16.79
C TRP A 511 -0.32 8.12 -17.12
N ARG A 512 -0.15 9.05 -18.07
CA ARG A 512 -1.23 9.90 -18.58
C ARG A 512 -0.98 10.25 -20.03
N ASP A 513 -1.97 10.02 -20.89
CA ASP A 513 -1.94 10.39 -22.32
C ASP A 513 -0.67 9.90 -23.04
N GLY A 514 -0.26 8.66 -22.77
CA GLY A 514 0.93 8.05 -23.38
C GLY A 514 2.27 8.47 -22.75
N VAL A 515 2.25 9.27 -21.68
CA VAL A 515 3.46 9.77 -21.02
C VAL A 515 3.54 9.24 -19.60
N VAL A 516 4.68 8.62 -19.27
CA VAL A 516 5.05 8.24 -17.90
C VAL A 516 5.76 9.41 -17.21
N ARG A 517 5.38 9.70 -15.96
CA ARG A 517 5.99 10.72 -15.09
C ARG A 517 6.21 10.13 -13.70
N LEU A 518 7.17 10.70 -12.97
CA LEU A 518 7.42 10.36 -11.57
C LEU A 518 6.48 11.16 -10.65
N ILE A 519 5.84 10.45 -9.72
CA ILE A 519 5.11 11.02 -8.58
C ILE A 519 6.00 11.09 -7.35
N SER A 520 6.79 10.04 -7.07
CA SER A 520 7.86 10.10 -6.07
C SER A 520 9.09 10.83 -6.64
N PRO A 521 10.05 11.28 -5.82
CA PRO A 521 11.09 12.17 -6.34
C PRO A 521 12.22 11.49 -7.11
N GLY A 522 12.28 10.14 -7.18
CA GLY A 522 13.22 9.42 -8.05
C GLY A 522 14.71 9.55 -7.69
N THR A 523 15.05 10.16 -6.55
CA THR A 523 16.45 10.44 -6.15
C THR A 523 16.84 9.85 -4.79
N GLN A 524 15.84 9.40 -4.03
CA GLN A 524 15.95 8.96 -2.66
C GLN A 524 16.52 7.54 -2.59
N ARG A 525 16.98 7.16 -1.39
CA ARG A 525 17.51 5.81 -1.11
C ARG A 525 16.55 5.00 -0.25
N ALA A 526 15.26 5.15 -0.51
CA ALA A 526 14.17 4.45 0.14
C ALA A 526 13.09 4.18 -0.90
N ASN A 527 12.33 3.10 -0.70
CA ASN A 527 11.16 2.84 -1.54
C ASN A 527 10.09 3.90 -1.26
N ALA A 528 9.38 4.31 -2.30
CA ALA A 528 8.11 5.00 -2.23
C ALA A 528 7.03 4.00 -2.69
N LEU A 529 6.05 3.77 -1.83
CA LEU A 529 5.03 2.75 -2.02
C LEU A 529 3.67 3.41 -2.10
N TYR A 530 3.01 3.23 -3.23
CA TYR A 530 1.68 3.74 -3.51
C TYR A 530 0.68 3.23 -2.46
N MET A 531 -0.19 4.12 -2.00
CA MET A 531 -1.27 3.80 -1.07
C MET A 531 -2.63 3.97 -1.74
N ASP A 532 -2.95 5.20 -2.16
CA ASP A 532 -4.23 5.54 -2.78
C ASP A 532 -4.17 6.88 -3.56
N ASN A 533 -5.23 7.23 -4.28
CA ASN A 533 -5.40 8.53 -4.92
C ASN A 533 -6.83 9.08 -4.79
N SER A 534 -6.98 10.41 -4.90
CA SER A 534 -8.29 11.06 -5.07
C SER A 534 -8.94 10.65 -6.40
N ASP A 535 -10.27 10.72 -6.50
CA ASP A 535 -11.01 10.35 -7.71
C ASP A 535 -10.48 11.09 -8.95
N ASP A 536 -10.23 12.39 -8.80
CA ASP A 536 -9.67 13.26 -9.85
C ASP A 536 -8.16 13.09 -10.09
N GLY A 537 -7.48 12.25 -9.29
CA GLY A 537 -6.03 12.05 -9.35
C GLY A 537 -5.19 13.26 -8.93
N SER A 538 -5.77 14.35 -8.43
CA SER A 538 -5.05 15.56 -8.01
C SER A 538 -4.20 15.35 -6.75
N THR A 539 -4.50 14.32 -5.96
CA THR A 539 -3.74 13.92 -4.77
C THR A 539 -3.39 12.44 -4.85
N VAL A 540 -2.09 12.13 -4.73
CA VAL A 540 -1.59 10.75 -4.67
C VAL A 540 -0.88 10.53 -3.34
N PHE A 541 -1.29 9.50 -2.59
CA PHE A 541 -0.72 9.14 -1.31
C PHE A 541 0.28 8.00 -1.47
N PHE A 542 1.42 8.12 -0.80
CA PHE A 542 2.43 7.07 -0.78
C PHE A 542 3.22 7.08 0.53
N VAL A 543 3.71 5.91 0.92
CA VAL A 543 4.53 5.73 2.11
C VAL A 543 6.00 5.66 1.72
N THR A 544 6.85 6.36 2.46
CA THR A 544 8.30 6.26 2.30
C THR A 544 9.02 6.54 3.61
N SER A 545 10.20 5.96 3.80
CA SER A 545 11.09 6.32 4.90
C SER A 545 12.10 7.42 4.51
N ALA A 546 11.91 8.04 3.34
CA ALA A 546 12.72 9.17 2.91
C ALA A 546 12.14 10.48 3.45
N ARG A 547 13.04 11.34 3.94
CA ARG A 547 12.72 12.70 4.38
C ARG A 547 12.53 13.61 3.19
N LEU A 548 11.31 13.64 2.64
CA LEU A 548 11.00 14.48 1.48
C LEU A 548 10.89 15.96 1.85
N ILE A 549 10.56 16.23 3.12
CA ILE A 549 10.49 17.59 3.68
C ILE A 549 11.39 17.63 4.94
N PRO A 550 12.72 17.76 4.79
CA PRO A 550 13.67 17.67 5.90
C PRO A 550 13.47 18.71 7.02
N GLU A 551 12.76 19.81 6.74
CA GLU A 551 12.39 20.82 7.72
C GLU A 551 11.38 20.29 8.75
N LEU A 552 10.53 19.34 8.36
CA LEU A 552 9.44 18.76 9.16
C LEU A 552 9.73 17.30 9.55
N ASP A 553 10.24 16.49 8.63
CA ASP A 553 10.57 15.08 8.83
C ASP A 553 12.05 14.92 9.23
N ARG A 554 12.26 14.43 10.46
CA ARG A 554 13.57 14.36 11.12
C ARG A 554 14.04 12.93 11.41
N ASN A 555 13.24 11.91 11.12
CA ASN A 555 13.53 10.52 11.46
C ASN A 555 13.65 9.66 10.17
N ASP A 556 13.97 8.38 10.29
CA ASP A 556 14.02 7.44 9.16
C ASP A 556 12.94 6.35 9.26
N VAL A 557 11.84 6.63 9.96
CA VAL A 557 10.65 5.76 9.97
C VAL A 557 9.82 6.00 8.71
N ALA A 558 8.92 5.07 8.40
CA ALA A 558 8.06 5.20 7.25
C ALA A 558 6.92 6.17 7.56
N ASP A 559 6.86 7.26 6.80
CA ASP A 559 5.86 8.31 6.89
C ASP A 559 4.91 8.28 5.68
N LEU A 560 3.71 8.82 5.86
CA LEU A 560 2.73 9.02 4.79
C LEU A 560 2.90 10.41 4.18
N TYR A 561 3.03 10.46 2.87
CA TYR A 561 3.12 11.70 2.10
C TYR A 561 1.97 11.79 1.08
N ALA A 562 1.54 13.01 0.80
CA ALA A 562 0.64 13.33 -0.31
C ALA A 562 1.40 14.15 -1.37
N ALA A 563 1.37 13.73 -2.62
CA ALA A 563 1.78 14.52 -3.78
C ALA A 563 0.54 15.18 -4.40
N ARG A 564 0.37 16.49 -4.16
CA ARG A 564 -0.85 17.24 -4.51
C ARG A 564 -0.60 18.33 -5.54
N VAL A 565 -1.43 18.35 -6.59
CA VAL A 565 -1.48 19.44 -7.59
C VAL A 565 -1.93 20.73 -6.92
N GLY A 566 -1.16 21.82 -7.09
CA GLY A 566 -1.46 23.09 -6.42
C GLY A 566 -1.40 23.03 -4.89
N GLY A 567 -0.80 21.98 -4.34
CA GLY A 567 -0.68 21.77 -2.89
C GLY A 567 0.59 22.36 -2.30
N GLY A 568 0.98 21.79 -1.16
CA GLY A 568 2.12 22.22 -0.36
C GLY A 568 1.71 23.21 0.74
N PHE A 569 2.55 23.29 1.77
CA PHE A 569 2.40 24.23 2.87
C PHE A 569 3.64 25.12 2.99
N PRO A 570 3.50 26.34 3.53
CA PRO A 570 4.66 27.17 3.87
C PRO A 570 5.57 26.42 4.84
N LEU A 571 6.84 26.23 4.46
CA LEU A 571 7.83 25.63 5.35
C LEU A 571 8.29 26.63 6.41
N PRO A 572 8.65 26.17 7.62
CA PRO A 572 9.29 27.02 8.62
C PRO A 572 10.51 27.73 8.03
N ALA A 573 10.68 29.01 8.33
CA ALA A 573 11.82 29.78 7.85
C ALA A 573 13.13 29.12 8.34
N THR A 574 14.01 28.72 7.42
CA THR A 574 15.34 28.25 7.78
C THR A 574 16.09 29.40 8.45
N PRO A 575 16.60 29.24 9.69
CA PRO A 575 17.46 30.25 10.29
C PRO A 575 18.63 30.52 9.32
N PRO A 576 19.00 31.78 9.08
CA PRO A 576 20.13 32.09 8.21
C PRO A 576 21.36 31.34 8.70
N ALA A 577 22.03 30.61 7.81
CA ALA A 577 23.29 29.96 8.13
C ALA A 577 24.26 31.04 8.66
N CYS A 578 24.79 30.85 9.88
CA CYS A 578 25.79 31.76 10.44
C CYS A 578 27.02 31.79 9.53
N GLU A 579 27.26 32.91 8.85
CA GLU A 579 28.55 33.21 8.23
C GLU A 579 29.47 33.91 9.23
N GLY A 580 30.45 33.16 9.75
CA GLY A 580 31.59 33.69 10.50
C GLY A 580 31.29 34.20 11.92
N ASP A 581 32.08 35.17 12.37
CA ASP A 581 32.14 35.64 13.78
C ASP A 581 30.95 36.52 14.20
N ARG A 582 29.94 36.72 13.33
CA ARG A 582 28.77 37.57 13.62
C ARG A 582 27.78 36.95 14.62
N CYS A 583 28.01 35.72 15.07
CA CYS A 583 27.11 34.97 15.95
C CYS A 583 27.58 34.88 17.41
N GLN A 584 28.58 35.67 17.82
CA GLN A 584 29.00 35.68 19.24
C GLN A 584 28.07 36.46 20.16
N GLY A 585 27.05 37.16 19.63
CA GLY A 585 26.21 38.06 20.41
C GLY A 585 27.02 39.13 21.16
N PRO A 586 26.38 40.07 21.86
CA PRO A 586 27.08 40.84 22.89
C PRO A 586 27.49 39.88 24.00
N LEU A 587 28.71 40.02 24.54
CA LEU A 587 29.10 39.34 25.77
C LEU A 587 28.03 39.59 26.84
N ALA A 588 27.34 38.52 27.26
CA ALA A 588 26.35 38.63 28.32
C ALA A 588 27.04 39.14 29.58
N THR A 589 26.50 40.20 30.18
CA THR A 589 26.94 40.63 31.51
C THR A 589 26.63 39.51 32.50
N PRO A 590 27.54 39.17 33.43
CA PRO A 590 27.30 38.11 34.38
C PRO A 590 26.08 38.46 35.22
N SER A 591 25.06 37.60 35.18
CA SER A 591 23.87 37.72 36.02
C SER A 591 24.29 37.75 37.50
N ALA A 592 23.76 38.70 38.25
CA ALA A 592 23.91 38.74 39.70
C ALA A 592 23.37 37.42 40.30
N PRO A 593 24.05 36.83 41.30
CA PRO A 593 23.62 35.57 41.90
C PRO A 593 22.22 35.74 42.50
N GLN A 594 21.25 35.02 41.96
CA GLN A 594 19.92 34.91 42.56
C GLN A 594 20.00 34.01 43.79
N THR A 595 19.37 34.47 44.88
CA THR A 595 19.20 33.67 46.10
C THR A 595 18.14 32.60 45.82
N PRO A 596 18.43 31.29 46.02
CA PRO A 596 17.45 30.24 45.71
C PRO A 596 16.25 30.31 46.65
N GLY A 597 15.06 30.48 46.06
CA GLY A 597 13.78 30.31 46.74
C GLY A 597 13.24 28.91 46.52
N THR A 598 13.25 28.11 47.60
CA THR A 598 12.53 26.84 47.83
C THR A 598 13.13 25.54 47.30
N SER A 599 13.03 24.52 48.15
CA SER A 599 13.92 23.38 48.32
C SER A 599 13.15 22.06 48.40
N VAL A 600 12.23 21.76 47.48
CA VAL A 600 11.55 20.43 47.49
C VAL A 600 11.08 19.90 46.13
N PHE A 601 11.63 20.34 45.00
CA PHE A 601 11.36 19.66 43.71
C PHE A 601 12.61 18.92 43.23
N GLU A 602 12.62 17.59 43.38
CA GLU A 602 13.53 16.69 42.66
C GLU A 602 12.79 16.14 41.43
N GLY A 603 12.96 16.80 40.29
CA GLY A 603 12.70 16.20 38.98
C GLY A 603 13.98 15.54 38.45
N PRO A 604 13.89 14.45 37.68
CA PRO A 604 15.04 13.98 36.92
C PRO A 604 15.47 15.12 35.98
N GLY A 605 16.70 15.61 36.15
CA GLY A 605 17.22 16.74 35.38
C GLY A 605 17.17 16.46 33.87
N ASP A 606 17.03 17.53 33.09
CA ASP A 606 17.07 17.48 31.63
C ASP A 606 18.33 16.72 31.18
N GLU A 607 18.14 15.54 30.57
CA GLU A 607 19.23 14.90 29.83
C GLU A 607 19.57 15.82 28.66
N LEU A 608 20.77 16.40 28.70
CA LEU A 608 21.34 17.08 27.55
C LEU A 608 21.32 16.11 26.37
N ASP A 609 20.53 16.42 25.35
CA ASP A 609 20.48 15.66 24.11
C ASP A 609 21.92 15.39 23.63
N PRO A 610 22.34 14.12 23.53
CA PRO A 610 23.67 13.81 23.06
C PRO A 610 23.81 14.29 21.62
N ALA A 611 24.82 15.10 21.36
CA ALA A 611 25.12 15.63 20.03
C ALA A 611 25.05 14.54 18.95
N PRO A 612 24.56 14.85 17.74
CA PRO A 612 24.36 13.88 16.67
C PRO A 612 25.64 13.07 16.41
N LYS A 613 25.52 11.74 16.48
CA LYS A 613 26.65 10.83 16.29
C LYS A 613 27.12 10.89 14.85
N VAL A 614 28.28 11.50 14.60
CA VAL A 614 28.88 11.55 13.27
C VAL A 614 29.37 10.14 12.88
N ALA A 615 28.84 9.60 11.78
CA ALA A 615 29.25 8.31 11.25
C ALA A 615 30.71 8.32 10.77
N ARG A 616 31.48 7.34 11.24
CA ARG A 616 32.93 7.17 11.04
C ARG A 616 33.25 5.70 10.73
N LEU A 617 34.20 5.50 9.83
CA LEU A 617 34.70 4.18 9.47
C LEU A 617 36.21 4.09 9.73
N THR A 618 36.68 2.95 10.23
CA THR A 618 38.11 2.64 10.39
C THR A 618 38.43 1.32 9.71
N VAL A 619 39.39 1.36 8.77
CA VAL A 619 39.89 0.16 8.08
C VAL A 619 41.22 -0.27 8.71
N THR A 620 41.30 -1.51 9.19
CA THR A 620 42.56 -2.06 9.70
C THR A 620 43.61 -2.14 8.58
N GLY A 621 44.82 -1.67 8.86
CA GLY A 621 45.95 -1.73 7.92
C GLY A 621 46.40 -3.16 7.59
N PHE A 622 47.10 -3.32 6.47
CA PHE A 622 47.59 -4.62 6.02
C PHE A 622 48.93 -5.00 6.66
N THR A 623 48.98 -6.15 7.34
CA THR A 623 50.25 -6.73 7.79
C THR A 623 51.08 -7.26 6.62
N ALA A 624 52.40 -7.42 6.81
CA ALA A 624 53.27 -8.05 5.81
C ALA A 624 52.84 -9.50 5.49
N LYS A 625 52.38 -10.26 6.49
CA LYS A 625 51.86 -11.63 6.33
C LYS A 625 50.62 -11.65 5.44
N GLN A 626 49.66 -10.75 5.68
CA GLN A 626 48.44 -10.63 4.86
C GLN A 626 48.75 -10.22 3.41
N ARG A 627 49.71 -9.32 3.18
CA ARG A 627 50.14 -8.94 1.81
C ARG A 627 50.74 -10.12 1.05
N ARG A 628 51.57 -10.94 1.71
CA ARG A 628 52.15 -12.16 1.12
C ARG A 628 51.09 -13.23 0.86
N ALA A 629 50.15 -13.42 1.78
CA ALA A 629 49.03 -14.33 1.59
C ALA A 629 48.15 -13.90 0.42
N PHE A 630 47.84 -12.60 0.33
CA PHE A 630 47.04 -12.04 -0.76
C PHE A 630 47.73 -12.18 -2.11
N ALA A 631 49.05 -12.01 -2.17
CA ALA A 631 49.82 -12.23 -3.39
C ALA A 631 49.83 -13.69 -3.85
N ARG A 632 49.89 -14.65 -2.89
CA ARG A 632 49.91 -16.09 -3.19
C ARG A 632 48.53 -16.65 -3.54
N SER A 633 47.50 -16.38 -2.73
CA SER A 633 46.16 -16.96 -2.89
C SER A 633 45.24 -16.13 -3.77
N GLY A 634 45.57 -14.84 -3.97
CA GLY A 634 44.68 -13.88 -4.61
C GLY A 634 43.47 -13.51 -3.76
N ARG A 635 43.39 -13.90 -2.47
CA ARG A 635 42.28 -13.59 -1.55
C ARG A 635 42.77 -12.93 -0.27
N ILE A 636 42.01 -11.96 0.25
CA ILE A 636 42.25 -11.31 1.54
C ILE A 636 40.94 -10.96 2.24
N VAL A 637 40.95 -10.92 3.56
CA VAL A 637 39.85 -10.42 4.38
C VAL A 637 40.25 -9.08 5.01
N LEU A 638 39.48 -8.05 4.71
CA LEU A 638 39.56 -6.73 5.31
C LEU A 638 38.62 -6.65 6.52
N ARG A 639 39.10 -6.08 7.62
CA ARG A 639 38.27 -5.76 8.79
C ARG A 639 38.00 -4.26 8.78
N VAL A 640 36.73 -3.89 8.82
CA VAL A 640 36.28 -2.50 8.83
C VAL A 640 35.35 -2.31 10.02
N ARG A 641 35.72 -1.43 10.95
CA ARG A 641 34.90 -1.03 12.08
C ARG A 641 34.13 0.22 11.70
N ALA A 642 32.83 0.24 11.99
CA ALA A 642 32.00 1.43 11.89
C ALA A 642 31.40 1.72 13.26
N ASN A 643 31.22 3.00 13.59
CA ASN A 643 30.51 3.39 14.81
C ASN A 643 28.99 3.32 14.63
N GLU A 644 28.46 3.49 13.42
CA GLU A 644 27.04 3.37 13.14
C GLU A 644 26.69 2.13 12.31
N ARG A 645 25.39 1.82 12.20
CA ARG A 645 24.89 0.74 11.34
C ARG A 645 25.05 1.15 9.87
N GLY A 646 25.26 0.22 8.94
CA GLY A 646 25.23 0.54 7.51
C GLY A 646 25.96 -0.49 6.65
N VAL A 647 26.30 -0.11 5.42
CA VAL A 647 26.95 -0.99 4.42
C VAL A 647 28.34 -0.49 4.10
N VAL A 648 29.32 -1.39 4.18
CA VAL A 648 30.70 -1.11 3.79
C VAL A 648 31.01 -1.81 2.47
N THR A 649 31.50 -1.03 1.49
CA THR A 649 31.92 -1.54 0.18
C THR A 649 33.42 -1.37 0.00
N ALA A 650 34.14 -2.46 -0.22
CA ALA A 650 35.54 -2.44 -0.61
C ALA A 650 35.70 -2.72 -2.12
N THR A 651 36.34 -1.81 -2.85
CA THR A 651 36.64 -1.97 -4.28
C THR A 651 38.14 -1.88 -4.53
N GLY A 652 38.73 -2.93 -5.10
CA GLY A 652 40.12 -2.98 -5.56
C GLY A 652 40.23 -2.62 -7.03
N ARG A 653 41.07 -1.65 -7.38
CA ARG A 653 41.42 -1.28 -8.76
C ARG A 653 42.93 -1.40 -8.99
N ALA A 654 43.33 -1.88 -10.16
CA ALA A 654 44.73 -2.00 -10.55
C ALA A 654 44.92 -1.67 -12.03
N ARG A 655 46.13 -1.24 -12.40
CA ARG A 655 46.50 -1.01 -13.80
C ARG A 655 46.83 -2.34 -14.48
N ILE A 656 46.04 -2.70 -15.48
CA ILE A 656 46.21 -3.90 -16.30
C ILE A 656 46.43 -3.41 -17.74
N GLY A 657 47.64 -3.60 -18.26
CA GLY A 657 48.05 -2.97 -19.53
C GLY A 657 48.08 -1.44 -19.42
N ARG A 658 47.37 -0.75 -20.33
CA ARG A 658 47.25 0.73 -20.35
C ARG A 658 46.05 1.28 -19.57
N ARG A 659 45.15 0.42 -19.06
CA ARG A 659 43.89 0.84 -18.39
C ARG A 659 43.90 0.50 -16.90
N THR A 660 43.20 1.29 -16.10
CA THR A 660 42.90 0.98 -14.69
C THR A 660 41.53 0.30 -14.63
N VAL A 661 41.47 -0.94 -14.14
CA VAL A 661 40.24 -1.74 -14.10
C VAL A 661 39.93 -2.21 -12.68
N ARG A 662 38.66 -2.52 -12.41
CA ARG A 662 38.23 -3.15 -11.16
C ARG A 662 38.72 -4.59 -11.13
N VAL A 663 39.50 -4.93 -10.11
CA VAL A 663 40.12 -6.26 -9.94
C VAL A 663 39.60 -7.03 -8.73
N ALA A 664 38.88 -6.38 -7.82
CA ALA A 664 38.20 -7.03 -6.69
C ALA A 664 37.03 -6.16 -6.18
N ARG A 665 35.97 -6.77 -5.65
CA ARG A 665 34.88 -6.09 -4.94
C ARG A 665 34.34 -6.99 -3.82
N SER A 666 33.97 -6.40 -2.69
CA SER A 666 33.26 -7.07 -1.60
C SER A 666 32.35 -6.05 -0.91
N VAL A 667 31.20 -6.51 -0.42
CA VAL A 667 30.19 -5.70 0.29
C VAL A 667 29.78 -6.47 1.54
N ALA A 668 29.59 -5.77 2.66
CA ALA A 668 29.12 -6.36 3.91
C ALA A 668 28.37 -5.31 4.75
N ALA A 669 27.31 -5.74 5.43
CA ALA A 669 26.64 -4.94 6.44
C ALA A 669 27.44 -4.89 7.74
N VAL A 670 27.33 -3.79 8.48
CA VAL A 670 27.92 -3.59 9.80
C VAL A 670 26.84 -3.07 10.76
N ARG A 671 26.82 -3.60 11.99
CA ARG A 671 25.97 -3.10 13.08
C ARG A 671 26.62 -1.88 13.74
N SER A 672 25.86 -1.05 14.46
CA SER A 672 26.42 0.06 15.26
C SER A 672 27.51 -0.47 16.20
N GLY A 673 28.65 0.22 16.26
CA GLY A 673 29.87 -0.21 16.96
C GLY A 673 30.50 -1.52 16.47
N GLY A 674 30.05 -2.08 15.34
CA GLY A 674 30.40 -3.40 14.84
C GLY A 674 31.62 -3.44 13.92
N THR A 675 32.07 -4.65 13.55
CA THR A 675 33.17 -4.87 12.58
C THR A 675 32.73 -5.78 11.44
N ALA A 676 32.73 -5.26 10.21
CA ALA A 676 32.49 -6.01 8.99
C ALA A 676 33.76 -6.73 8.50
N ARG A 677 33.58 -7.92 7.92
CA ARG A 677 34.65 -8.73 7.30
C ARG A 677 34.43 -8.79 5.79
N LEU A 678 35.24 -8.06 5.01
CA LEU A 678 35.13 -7.96 3.55
C LEU A 678 36.16 -8.88 2.89
N SER A 679 35.69 -9.93 2.23
CA SER A 679 36.54 -10.89 1.53
C SER A 679 36.78 -10.45 0.08
N LEU A 680 37.94 -9.87 -0.21
CA LEU A 680 38.36 -9.49 -1.56
C LEU A 680 39.10 -10.62 -2.27
N SER A 681 38.68 -10.93 -3.48
CA SER A 681 39.34 -11.89 -4.38
C SER A 681 39.78 -11.19 -5.67
N LEU A 682 41.03 -11.39 -6.09
CA LEU A 682 41.57 -10.84 -7.34
C LEU A 682 40.96 -11.55 -8.56
N SER A 683 40.61 -10.74 -9.57
CA SER A 683 40.17 -11.23 -10.87
C SER A 683 41.24 -12.11 -11.54
N ARG A 684 40.82 -13.00 -12.47
CA ARG A 684 41.76 -13.87 -13.21
C ARG A 684 42.84 -13.06 -13.94
N GLN A 685 42.46 -11.93 -14.54
CA GLN A 685 43.37 -11.03 -15.25
C GLN A 685 44.42 -10.41 -14.30
N ALA A 686 44.00 -9.96 -13.11
CA ALA A 686 44.91 -9.43 -12.10
C ALA A 686 45.90 -10.50 -11.60
N ARG A 687 45.43 -11.74 -11.40
CA ARG A 687 46.29 -12.87 -11.04
C ARG A 687 47.28 -13.24 -12.15
N ALA A 688 46.89 -13.12 -13.42
CA ALA A 688 47.80 -13.34 -14.55
C ALA A 688 48.92 -12.28 -14.61
N VAL A 689 48.58 -11.00 -14.41
CA VAL A 689 49.58 -9.91 -14.37
C VAL A 689 50.52 -10.04 -13.18
N LEU A 690 50.00 -10.42 -12.01
CA LEU A 690 50.83 -10.64 -10.83
C LEU A 690 51.85 -11.77 -11.06
N ARG A 691 51.44 -12.87 -11.71
CA ARG A 691 52.34 -13.98 -12.07
C ARG A 691 53.40 -13.60 -13.10
N SER A 692 53.02 -12.87 -14.15
CA SER A 692 53.95 -12.54 -15.25
C SER A 692 54.94 -11.43 -14.88
N ARG A 693 54.47 -10.37 -14.19
CA ARG A 693 55.29 -9.20 -13.85
C ARG A 693 55.90 -9.25 -12.45
N ARG A 694 55.61 -10.30 -11.68
CA ARG A 694 55.99 -10.48 -10.26
C ARG A 694 55.60 -9.31 -9.33
N ARG A 695 54.77 -8.38 -9.81
CA ARG A 695 54.35 -7.19 -9.06
C ARG A 695 53.02 -6.66 -9.58
N LEU A 696 52.07 -6.45 -8.66
CA LEU A 696 50.79 -5.80 -8.93
C LEU A 696 50.47 -4.77 -7.85
N ARG A 697 50.12 -3.56 -8.25
CA ARG A 697 49.72 -2.47 -7.34
C ARG A 697 48.21 -2.33 -7.39
N VAL A 698 47.55 -2.53 -6.25
CA VAL A 698 46.10 -2.50 -6.10
C VAL A 698 45.74 -1.34 -5.17
N THR A 699 44.92 -0.42 -5.65
CA THR A 699 44.26 0.59 -4.84
C THR A 699 42.94 0.03 -4.34
N ILE A 700 42.78 -0.10 -3.04
CA ILE A 700 41.54 -0.51 -2.38
C ILE A 700 40.88 0.74 -1.83
N THR A 701 39.64 0.99 -2.25
CA THR A 701 38.79 2.07 -1.73
C THR A 701 37.68 1.45 -0.92
N VAL A 702 37.53 1.88 0.32
CA VAL A 702 36.45 1.45 1.22
C VAL A 702 35.50 2.62 1.40
N ALA A 703 34.25 2.43 1.00
CA ALA A 703 33.16 3.38 1.19
C ALA A 703 32.19 2.84 2.23
N TYR A 704 31.54 3.73 2.98
CA TYR A 704 30.56 3.42 4.01
C TYR A 704 29.29 4.21 3.72
N SER A 705 28.12 3.57 3.79
CA SER A 705 26.84 4.18 3.42
C SER A 705 26.51 5.44 4.21
N GLU A 706 26.86 5.47 5.50
CA GLU A 706 26.50 6.58 6.40
C GLU A 706 27.52 7.73 6.39
N SER A 707 28.58 7.65 5.59
CA SER A 707 29.62 8.69 5.57
C SER A 707 30.12 8.93 4.15
N ALA A 708 30.17 10.20 3.74
CA ALA A 708 30.84 10.61 2.50
C ALA A 708 32.36 10.32 2.53
N THR A 709 32.93 10.02 3.70
CA THR A 709 34.36 9.72 3.85
C THR A 709 34.70 8.35 3.27
N THR A 710 35.61 8.30 2.30
CA THR A 710 36.16 7.04 1.79
C THR A 710 37.59 6.82 2.29
N VAL A 711 37.91 5.58 2.68
CA VAL A 711 39.28 5.22 3.07
C VAL A 711 39.97 4.52 1.91
N ARG A 712 41.03 5.15 1.40
CA ARG A 712 41.86 4.61 0.34
C ARG A 712 43.14 3.99 0.91
N ARG A 713 43.44 2.77 0.47
CA ARG A 713 44.68 2.03 0.81
C ARG A 713 45.31 1.47 -0.44
N GLU A 714 46.60 1.74 -0.61
CA GLU A 714 47.37 1.18 -1.70
C GLU A 714 48.19 -0.03 -1.21
N VAL A 715 48.11 -1.13 -1.95
CA VAL A 715 48.82 -2.37 -1.64
C VAL A 715 49.62 -2.80 -2.85
N THR A 716 50.92 -2.99 -2.67
CA THR A 716 51.77 -3.64 -3.67
C THR A 716 51.92 -5.11 -3.32
N LEU A 717 51.42 -5.98 -4.20
CA LEU A 717 51.58 -7.43 -4.17
C LEU A 717 52.83 -7.80 -4.95
N ARG A 718 53.66 -8.69 -4.39
CA ARG A 718 54.85 -9.24 -5.04
C ARG A 718 54.60 -10.74 -5.23
N GLY A 719 54.59 -11.17 -6.49
CA GLY A 719 54.21 -12.50 -6.95
C GLY A 719 55.38 -13.46 -7.00
#